data_AF-A0A5L1D9E1-F1
#
_entry.id   AF-A0A5L1D9E1-F1
#
_cell.length_a   1.000
_cell.length_b   1.000
_cell.length_c   1.000
_cell.angle_alpha   90.00
_cell.angle_beta   90.00
_cell.angle_gamma   90.00
#
_symmetry.space_group_name_H-M   'P 1'
#
loop_
_entity.id
_entity.type
_entity.pdbx_description
1 polymer ?
#
loop_
_entity_poly.entity_id
_entity_poly.type
_entity_poly.pdbx_seq_one_letter_code
_entity_poly.pdbx_strand_id
1 'polypeptide(L)'
;MKKFSMRVVLIISVLFIAFGSANVSIAQEMDTTNKLPEEELGSLDTSNIIAEEVAQDKPAEVENLEEIPTTDELMQNPDVREQSVADSDDPDLTVVSSGAYWTIYYNSANGEYSLRMFGNVPSSKPSAWNSYLNSIKHIEIEEATLTGSFASYFRNTGFPVLESVRIERSNLSGVTSFEMAFYSSGIEKVIIRDNYYPETPSLTNISRMFTQCFKLSEIDVSGLNTSSVTDMGNVFNNAHSLKELDVSNWDTSSVTNMESMFLVCNSLEELDVSNFDTSSVTNMKDMFTGLNFKKLDVSNFDTSSVTTMQAMFYNCYNLEELDLSNFDTSSVTTMYGMFLNCNSLEELDLSNFDTSSVTNMDRMFLNCNSLEELDLSTFDTSSVTNMDRMFYGNEKLEKLDVSNWDTSSVTTMWAMFFECSSLEELDLSHFDTSSVTNMDGMFQDCTALKSLYLDNFTDAASMTDMFKGTTSLTYLFVSHNLQSFYGLANTNWYDEKNWVQFSNLSQLQTYHRKQSEPTGYRKGAFLSLTMDAMGGEFEDAEEQKVQNKVSGEYWEEVIPVKEGHYFDGWYLDQNFTNKFDFSLPAAVSTTIYAKWIENYTVIIPASISLNETSELKVEGINRGDKNLSVGLNRTATSISESNKLTLANTADTTVQCLVPLSWDGSENNPKNAILTLAPGSEITEGDAVMEIESPENIQAGKYTGNLVFSIKYE
;
A
#
# COMPACT_ATOMS: atom_id res chain seq x y z
N MET A 1 -2.06 26.36 -47.53
CA MET A 1 -0.60 26.07 -47.68
C MET A 1 0.15 26.78 -46.56
N LYS A 2 1.18 26.12 -45.99
CA LYS A 2 1.90 26.32 -44.70
C LYS A 2 1.35 25.37 -43.61
N LYS A 3 1.70 24.08 -43.69
CA LYS A 3 2.87 23.39 -43.09
C LYS A 3 2.92 23.49 -41.57
N PHE A 4 2.24 22.54 -40.91
CA PHE A 4 2.53 22.10 -39.55
C PHE A 4 3.68 21.08 -39.59
N SER A 5 4.67 21.24 -38.72
CA SER A 5 5.74 20.28 -38.49
C SER A 5 5.55 19.71 -37.09
N MET A 6 5.25 18.42 -37.01
CA MET A 6 5.08 17.64 -35.79
C MET A 6 6.27 16.69 -35.74
N ARG A 7 7.14 16.84 -34.74
CA ARG A 7 8.23 15.91 -34.46
C ARG A 7 7.69 14.84 -33.52
N VAL A 8 7.52 13.63 -34.06
CA VAL A 8 7.32 12.40 -33.30
C VAL A 8 8.71 11.86 -32.96
N VAL A 9 9.02 11.76 -31.66
CA VAL A 9 10.20 11.05 -31.17
C VAL A 9 9.72 9.65 -30.77
N LEU A 10 10.16 8.67 -31.54
CA LEU A 10 9.94 7.24 -31.31
C LEU A 10 11.07 6.78 -30.37
N ILE A 11 10.76 6.41 -29.13
CA ILE A 11 11.69 5.68 -28.27
C ILE A 11 11.29 4.21 -28.33
N ILE A 12 12.17 3.41 -28.93
CA ILE A 12 12.09 1.95 -29.01
C ILE A 12 12.74 1.42 -27.74
N SER A 13 11.94 0.89 -26.80
CA SER A 13 12.44 0.09 -25.69
C SER A 13 12.46 -1.37 -26.12
N VAL A 14 13.65 -1.93 -26.29
CA VAL A 14 13.88 -3.35 -26.58
C VAL A 14 13.73 -4.12 -25.26
N LEU A 15 12.70 -4.95 -25.20
CA LEU A 15 12.42 -5.90 -24.14
C LEU A 15 13.34 -7.13 -24.32
N PHE A 16 14.28 -7.36 -23.42
CA PHE A 16 14.97 -8.65 -23.31
C PHE A 16 14.31 -9.47 -22.19
N ILE A 17 13.53 -10.47 -22.60
CA ILE A 17 13.06 -11.56 -21.76
C ILE A 17 14.17 -12.61 -21.72
N ALA A 18 14.60 -13.01 -20.53
CA ALA A 18 15.33 -14.26 -20.33
C ALA A 18 14.77 -14.96 -19.08
N PHE A 19 14.11 -16.09 -19.30
CA PHE A 19 13.64 -17.03 -18.30
C PHE A 19 14.62 -18.20 -18.16
N GLY A 20 14.80 -18.67 -16.92
CA GLY A 20 15.25 -20.02 -16.54
C GLY A 20 16.78 -20.22 -16.43
N SER A 21 17.33 -21.05 -15.55
CA SER A 21 16.81 -21.89 -14.47
C SER A 21 18.01 -22.65 -13.85
N ALA A 22 17.90 -22.98 -12.56
CA ALA A 22 18.51 -24.14 -11.86
C ALA A 22 20.03 -24.22 -11.57
N ASN A 23 20.31 -24.35 -10.26
CA ASN A 23 21.30 -25.19 -9.54
C ASN A 23 22.46 -25.84 -10.32
N VAL A 24 23.69 -25.72 -9.78
CA VAL A 24 24.53 -26.84 -9.27
C VAL A 24 25.68 -26.31 -8.39
N SER A 25 25.92 -27.06 -7.33
CA SER A 25 26.87 -26.97 -6.22
C SER A 25 28.38 -27.07 -6.56
N ILE A 26 29.19 -27.06 -5.47
CA ILE A 26 30.59 -27.53 -5.26
C ILE A 26 31.57 -26.34 -5.11
N ALA A 27 31.96 -25.92 -3.91
CA ALA A 27 32.86 -26.50 -2.88
C ALA A 27 34.36 -26.12 -3.06
N GLN A 28 35.05 -26.09 -1.89
CA GLN A 28 36.49 -25.93 -1.64
C GLN A 28 37.05 -24.48 -1.69
N GLU A 29 37.91 -24.02 -0.78
CA GLU A 29 38.54 -24.58 0.42
C GLU A 29 39.16 -23.41 1.21
N MET A 30 39.32 -23.60 2.52
CA MET A 30 40.18 -22.81 3.40
C MET A 30 41.64 -22.82 2.92
N ASP A 31 42.39 -21.73 3.11
CA ASP A 31 43.56 -21.81 4.00
C ASP A 31 44.01 -20.45 4.56
N THR A 32 44.50 -20.59 5.78
CA THR A 32 45.01 -19.66 6.77
C THR A 32 46.50 -19.35 6.59
N THR A 33 46.97 -18.43 7.44
CA THR A 33 48.37 -18.15 7.87
C THR A 33 49.17 -17.06 7.14
N ASN A 34 49.33 -15.90 7.82
CA ASN A 34 50.67 -15.51 8.28
C ASN A 34 50.65 -14.58 9.51
N LYS A 35 51.56 -14.85 10.45
CA LYS A 35 51.75 -14.21 11.76
C LYS A 35 52.68 -12.99 11.68
N LEU A 36 52.34 -11.93 12.44
CA LEU A 36 53.10 -11.10 13.42
C LEU A 36 54.63 -10.91 13.30
N PRO A 37 55.20 -9.75 13.73
CA PRO A 37 55.23 -9.28 15.15
C PRO A 37 54.79 -7.81 15.34
N GLU A 38 54.09 -7.44 16.42
CA GLU A 38 54.57 -7.09 17.78
C GLU A 38 55.68 -6.03 17.84
N GLU A 39 55.31 -4.80 18.21
CA GLU A 39 56.13 -3.92 19.06
C GLU A 39 55.23 -2.97 19.88
N GLU A 40 55.44 -2.96 21.19
CA GLU A 40 54.85 -2.05 22.19
C GLU A 40 55.33 -0.61 22.00
N LEU A 41 54.54 0.35 22.53
CA LEU A 41 54.88 1.65 23.14
C LEU A 41 53.60 2.50 23.02
N GLY A 42 52.91 2.93 24.06
CA GLY A 42 53.40 3.64 25.23
C GLY A 42 52.58 4.94 25.30
N SER A 43 51.85 5.14 26.39
CA SER A 43 51.05 6.33 26.69
C SER A 43 51.88 7.63 26.64
N LEU A 44 51.36 8.67 25.99
CA LEU A 44 51.71 10.09 26.19
C LEU A 44 50.48 10.90 25.74
N ASP A 45 49.70 11.51 26.64
CA ASP A 45 49.93 12.81 27.27
C ASP A 45 50.67 13.81 26.35
N THR A 46 49.91 14.73 25.77
CA THR A 46 50.44 15.91 25.09
C THR A 46 49.73 17.15 25.60
N SER A 47 50.09 17.52 26.82
CA SER A 47 50.13 18.92 27.22
C SER A 47 51.30 19.63 26.50
N ASN A 48 51.02 20.83 25.96
CA ASN A 48 51.95 21.82 25.41
C ASN A 48 52.75 21.46 24.14
N ILE A 49 52.34 22.01 22.99
CA ILE A 49 53.26 22.57 22.00
C ILE A 49 52.78 23.96 21.56
N ILE A 50 53.70 24.91 21.67
CA ILE A 50 53.65 26.30 21.22
C ILE A 50 54.26 26.38 19.80
N ALA A 51 53.73 27.32 19.01
CA ALA A 51 54.27 27.97 17.81
C ALA A 51 54.23 27.21 16.47
N GLU A 52 53.50 27.75 15.50
CA GLU A 52 54.09 28.66 14.49
C GLU A 52 52.97 29.38 13.71
N GLU A 53 52.96 30.71 13.83
CA GLU A 53 52.21 31.62 12.95
C GLU A 53 52.79 31.55 11.53
N VAL A 54 51.91 31.35 10.54
CA VAL A 54 52.22 31.67 9.13
C VAL A 54 51.54 33.00 8.81
N ALA A 55 52.37 34.00 8.59
CA ALA A 55 52.00 35.33 8.13
C ALA A 55 51.33 35.31 6.76
N GLN A 56 50.23 36.05 6.62
CA GLN A 56 49.76 36.55 5.32
C GLN A 56 49.62 38.08 5.38
N ASP A 57 50.19 38.71 4.36
CA ASP A 57 50.39 40.15 4.19
C ASP A 57 49.11 41.00 4.30
N LYS A 58 49.24 42.12 5.03
CA LYS A 58 48.37 43.30 4.96
C LYS A 58 48.72 44.15 3.72
N PRO A 59 47.75 44.89 3.16
CA PRO A 59 47.96 46.26 2.73
C PRO A 59 47.53 47.20 3.86
N ALA A 60 48.39 48.17 4.15
CA ALA A 60 48.16 49.22 5.12
C ALA A 60 47.21 50.30 4.57
N GLU A 61 46.15 50.58 5.32
CA GLU A 61 45.65 51.93 5.57
C GLU A 61 45.10 51.95 7.00
N VAL A 62 45.88 52.56 7.89
CA VAL A 62 45.52 52.83 9.29
C VAL A 62 45.33 54.34 9.36
N GLU A 63 44.21 54.80 9.90
CA GLU A 63 44.22 55.80 10.97
C GLU A 63 42.84 55.99 11.61
N ASN A 64 42.88 56.03 12.96
CA ASN A 64 41.83 56.31 13.94
C ASN A 64 40.97 55.13 14.42
N LEU A 65 41.63 54.25 15.19
CA LEU A 65 40.99 53.51 16.26
C LEU A 65 41.00 54.42 17.51
N GLU A 66 39.84 54.90 17.93
CA GLU A 66 39.66 55.32 19.33
C GLU A 66 39.71 54.06 20.20
N GLU A 67 40.57 54.07 21.23
CA GLU A 67 40.65 52.99 22.21
C GLU A 67 39.31 52.83 22.93
N ILE A 68 38.85 51.58 23.01
CA ILE A 68 37.64 51.18 23.75
C ILE A 68 37.96 51.33 25.25
N PRO A 69 37.22 52.13 26.03
CA PRO A 69 37.48 52.28 27.45
C PRO A 69 37.15 51.00 28.20
N THR A 70 37.97 50.68 29.19
CA THR A 70 37.78 49.51 30.05
C THR A 70 36.59 49.69 31.00
N THR A 71 36.01 48.59 31.48
CA THR A 71 34.82 48.57 32.36
C THR A 71 35.00 49.40 33.64
N ASP A 72 36.24 49.58 34.10
CA ASP A 72 36.58 50.42 35.25
C ASP A 72 36.62 51.94 34.92
N GLU A 73 36.85 52.31 33.66
CA GLU A 73 36.89 53.71 33.20
C GLU A 73 35.48 54.30 33.00
N LEU A 74 34.48 53.47 32.65
CA LEU A 74 33.07 53.87 32.61
C LEU A 74 32.44 54.05 34.00
N MET A 75 32.99 53.38 35.03
CA MET A 75 32.46 53.46 36.40
C MET A 75 32.95 54.68 37.20
N GLN A 76 33.94 55.43 36.72
CA GLN A 76 34.52 56.57 37.46
C GLN A 76 34.37 57.94 36.79
N ASN A 77 33.69 58.04 35.64
CA ASN A 77 33.53 59.32 34.94
C ASN A 77 32.43 60.21 35.59
N PRO A 78 32.76 61.35 36.23
CA PRO A 78 31.78 62.24 36.85
C PRO A 78 31.00 63.10 35.83
N ASP A 79 31.39 63.07 34.55
CA ASP A 79 30.70 63.72 33.43
C ASP A 79 29.59 62.87 32.81
N VAL A 80 29.28 61.69 33.40
CA VAL A 80 28.01 60.96 33.17
C VAL A 80 26.85 61.63 33.94
N ARG A 81 26.75 62.96 33.79
CA ARG A 81 25.57 63.74 34.17
C ARG A 81 24.92 64.21 32.88
N GLU A 82 23.75 63.64 32.60
CA GLU A 82 22.77 64.15 31.63
C GLU A 82 23.39 64.77 30.37
N GLN A 83 24.11 63.97 29.58
CA GLN A 83 23.99 64.20 28.14
C GLN A 83 22.60 63.69 27.75
N SER A 84 21.75 64.64 27.38
CA SER A 84 20.48 64.39 26.69
C SER A 84 20.79 63.58 25.43
N VAL A 85 20.72 62.25 25.51
CA VAL A 85 20.60 61.39 24.33
C VAL A 85 19.15 61.46 23.87
N ALA A 86 18.75 62.64 23.41
CA ALA A 86 17.58 62.85 22.60
C ALA A 86 18.08 63.01 21.16
N ASP A 87 18.57 61.91 20.59
CA ASP A 87 18.66 61.73 19.13
C ASP A 87 17.38 61.03 18.64
N SER A 88 16.22 61.42 19.18
CA SER A 88 15.00 61.38 18.40
C SER A 88 14.78 62.79 17.87
N ASP A 89 15.12 63.04 16.62
CA ASP A 89 14.69 64.24 15.87
C ASP A 89 13.15 64.33 15.72
N ASP A 90 12.38 63.58 16.51
CA ASP A 90 10.93 63.62 16.61
C ASP A 90 10.52 64.69 17.64
N PRO A 91 10.08 65.89 17.19
CA PRO A 91 9.70 66.98 18.07
C PRO A 91 8.44 66.67 18.91
N ASP A 92 7.73 65.57 18.61
CA ASP A 92 6.46 65.23 19.24
C ASP A 92 6.61 64.32 20.47
N LEU A 93 7.84 63.86 20.79
CA LEU A 93 8.15 63.04 21.96
C LEU A 93 8.42 63.88 23.21
N THR A 94 7.68 63.57 24.28
CA THR A 94 7.83 64.23 25.60
C THR A 94 8.18 63.22 26.68
N VAL A 95 9.21 63.50 27.48
CA VAL A 95 9.57 62.64 28.62
C VAL A 95 8.52 62.76 29.72
N VAL A 96 7.94 61.63 30.13
CA VAL A 96 6.91 61.58 31.19
C VAL A 96 7.37 60.89 32.47
N SER A 97 8.43 60.08 32.39
CA SER A 97 9.07 59.41 33.54
C SER A 97 10.45 58.92 33.14
N SER A 98 11.43 58.97 34.03
CA SER A 98 12.78 58.47 33.77
C SER A 98 13.42 57.85 35.01
N GLY A 99 14.44 57.02 34.79
CA GLY A 99 15.29 56.44 35.82
C GLY A 99 16.73 56.31 35.33
N ALA A 100 17.57 55.67 36.13
CA ALA A 100 19.01 55.56 35.84
C ALA A 100 19.35 54.85 34.51
N TYR A 101 18.48 53.94 34.06
CA TYR A 101 18.72 53.05 32.91
C TYR A 101 17.51 52.97 31.96
N TRP A 102 16.58 53.93 32.05
CA TRP A 102 15.38 53.94 31.21
C TRP A 102 14.70 55.31 31.18
N THR A 103 13.97 55.57 30.11
CA THR A 103 13.11 56.76 29.94
C THR A 103 11.81 56.36 29.27
N ILE A 104 10.68 56.84 29.78
CA ILE A 104 9.35 56.69 29.18
C ILE A 104 9.00 58.00 28.48
N TYR A 105 8.67 57.89 27.21
CA TYR A 105 8.22 58.97 26.34
C TYR A 105 6.73 58.85 26.05
N TYR A 106 6.08 60.00 25.86
CA TYR A 106 4.73 60.12 25.33
C TYR A 106 4.79 60.89 24.01
N ASN A 107 4.29 60.28 22.94
CA ASN A 107 4.16 60.91 21.64
C ASN A 107 2.77 61.55 21.55
N SER A 108 2.73 62.88 21.46
CA SER A 108 1.46 63.61 21.42
C SER A 108 0.76 63.59 20.05
N ALA A 109 1.49 63.27 18.98
CA ALA A 109 0.95 63.22 17.63
C ALA A 109 0.06 62.00 17.39
N ASN A 110 0.39 60.86 17.98
CA ASN A 110 -0.37 59.60 17.86
C ASN A 110 -0.96 59.10 19.19
N GLY A 111 -0.58 59.70 20.32
CA GLY A 111 -1.12 59.37 21.64
C GLY A 111 -0.50 58.11 22.26
N GLU A 112 0.71 57.74 21.87
CA GLU A 112 1.35 56.47 22.26
C GLU A 112 2.47 56.66 23.29
N TYR A 113 2.78 55.62 24.05
CA TYR A 113 3.92 55.61 24.97
C TYR A 113 5.01 54.67 24.49
N SER A 114 6.25 55.11 24.63
CA SER A 114 7.45 54.33 24.30
C SER A 114 8.38 54.26 25.51
N LEU A 115 9.02 53.12 25.71
CA LEU A 115 10.01 52.90 26.76
C LEU A 115 11.38 52.70 26.11
N ARG A 116 12.32 53.60 26.38
CA ARG A 116 13.72 53.44 26.00
C ARG A 116 14.51 52.92 27.19
N MET A 117 15.40 51.96 26.95
CA MET A 117 16.26 51.34 27.96
C MET A 117 17.71 51.36 27.46
N PHE A 118 18.65 51.70 28.35
CA PHE A 118 20.05 51.92 28.00
C PHE A 118 20.95 51.62 29.22
N GLY A 119 22.27 51.49 29.01
CA GLY A 119 23.18 51.13 30.09
C GLY A 119 22.84 49.76 30.69
N ASN A 120 22.79 49.62 32.01
CA ASN A 120 22.51 48.33 32.66
C ASN A 120 21.01 48.05 32.76
N VAL A 121 20.52 47.18 31.88
CA VAL A 121 19.11 46.80 31.82
C VAL A 121 18.80 45.71 32.85
N PRO A 122 17.89 45.94 33.80
CA PRO A 122 17.52 44.92 34.77
C PRO A 122 16.63 43.85 34.12
N SER A 123 16.97 42.59 34.38
CA SER A 123 16.16 41.40 34.04
C SER A 123 14.83 41.31 34.80
N SER A 124 14.61 42.19 35.78
CA SER A 124 13.32 42.41 36.44
C SER A 124 12.76 43.81 36.15
N LYS A 125 11.46 43.92 35.89
CA LYS A 125 10.78 45.20 35.67
C LYS A 125 10.82 46.10 36.92
N PRO A 126 11.32 47.34 36.85
CA PRO A 126 11.20 48.32 37.92
C PRO A 126 9.75 48.61 38.31
N SER A 127 9.47 48.73 39.61
CA SER A 127 8.13 49.07 40.12
C SER A 127 7.62 50.44 39.63
N ALA A 128 8.54 51.34 39.27
CA ALA A 128 8.24 52.64 38.68
C ALA A 128 7.49 52.54 37.33
N TRP A 129 7.53 51.40 36.64
CA TRP A 129 6.85 51.21 35.37
C TRP A 129 5.37 50.85 35.52
N ASN A 130 4.93 50.40 36.70
CA ASN A 130 3.61 49.79 36.90
C ASN A 130 2.44 50.65 36.41
N SER A 131 2.53 51.98 36.49
CA SER A 131 1.49 52.90 36.00
C SER A 131 1.46 53.07 34.48
N TYR A 132 2.50 52.64 33.77
CA TYR A 132 2.69 52.85 32.34
C TYR A 132 2.63 51.55 31.52
N LEU A 133 2.78 50.38 32.15
CA LEU A 133 2.81 49.07 31.47
C LEU A 133 1.61 48.85 30.52
N ASN A 134 0.42 49.32 30.90
CA ASN A 134 -0.81 49.20 30.11
C ASN A 134 -0.89 50.16 28.92
N SER A 135 0.09 51.04 28.75
CA SER A 135 0.09 52.09 27.72
C SER A 135 1.33 52.05 26.83
N ILE A 136 2.41 51.37 27.24
CA ILE A 136 3.65 51.25 26.47
C ILE A 136 3.43 50.33 25.27
N LYS A 137 3.55 50.91 24.07
CA LYS A 137 3.40 50.23 22.78
C LYS A 137 4.74 49.86 22.15
N HIS A 138 5.77 50.65 22.39
CA HIS A 138 7.09 50.45 21.78
C HIS A 138 8.17 50.39 22.86
N ILE A 139 9.06 49.40 22.77
CA ILE A 139 10.25 49.31 23.60
C ILE A 139 11.49 49.36 22.71
N GLU A 140 12.44 50.21 23.07
CA GLU A 140 13.74 50.31 22.42
C GLU A 140 14.82 50.09 23.47
N ILE A 141 15.73 49.16 23.19
CA ILE A 141 16.87 48.82 24.02
C ILE A 141 18.12 49.02 23.18
N GLU A 142 18.94 49.99 23.57
CA GLU A 142 20.05 50.43 22.76
C GLU A 142 21.21 50.86 23.64
N GLU A 143 22.45 50.59 23.20
CA GLU A 143 23.66 50.91 23.96
C GLU A 143 23.57 50.36 25.40
N ALA A 144 23.04 49.14 25.51
CA ALA A 144 22.70 48.51 26.78
C ALA A 144 23.54 47.26 27.03
N THR A 145 23.68 46.89 28.31
CA THR A 145 24.14 45.58 28.76
C THR A 145 22.99 44.85 29.42
N LEU A 146 22.66 43.67 28.88
CA LEU A 146 21.60 42.81 29.38
C LEU A 146 22.25 41.58 30.03
N THR A 147 21.89 41.31 31.29
CA THR A 147 22.43 40.16 32.03
C THR A 147 21.33 39.45 32.82
N GLY A 148 21.37 38.12 32.80
CA GLY A 148 20.40 37.24 33.43
C GLY A 148 19.25 36.84 32.50
N SER A 149 18.16 36.37 33.09
CA SER A 149 17.01 35.84 32.35
C SER A 149 15.99 36.92 32.03
N PHE A 150 15.62 37.04 30.76
CA PHE A 150 14.52 37.86 30.25
C PHE A 150 13.28 37.01 29.97
N ALA A 151 13.13 35.89 30.67
CA ALA A 151 11.97 35.03 30.54
C ALA A 151 10.68 35.80 30.89
N SER A 152 9.64 35.65 30.07
CA SER A 152 8.36 36.36 30.23
C SER A 152 8.47 37.89 30.30
N TYR A 153 9.58 38.49 29.86
CA TYR A 153 9.82 39.91 30.09
C TYR A 153 8.86 40.82 29.29
N PHE A 154 8.57 40.48 28.04
CA PHE A 154 7.75 41.27 27.12
C PHE A 154 6.32 40.72 26.91
N ARG A 155 5.93 39.68 27.64
CA ARG A 155 4.63 38.99 27.44
C ARG A 155 3.43 39.90 27.75
N ASN A 156 2.25 39.50 27.27
CA ASN A 156 1.01 40.28 27.43
C ASN A 156 0.65 40.68 28.87
N THR A 157 0.89 39.84 29.88
CA THR A 157 0.58 40.20 31.26
C THR A 157 1.53 41.26 31.82
N GLY A 158 2.68 41.47 31.17
CA GLY A 158 3.67 42.49 31.51
C GLY A 158 3.49 43.76 30.70
N PHE A 159 3.21 43.65 29.39
CA PHE A 159 2.93 44.78 28.50
C PHE A 159 1.72 44.45 27.60
N PRO A 160 0.48 44.75 28.06
CA PRO A 160 -0.74 44.29 27.37
C PRO A 160 -0.98 44.88 25.98
N VAL A 161 -0.39 46.03 25.68
CA VAL A 161 -0.58 46.77 24.42
C VAL A 161 0.73 46.88 23.61
N LEU A 162 1.72 46.04 23.90
CA LEU A 162 3.02 46.07 23.23
C LEU A 162 2.88 45.68 21.76
N GLU A 163 3.35 46.54 20.87
CA GLU A 163 3.29 46.39 19.41
C GLU A 163 4.68 46.21 18.80
N SER A 164 5.74 46.80 19.38
CA SER A 164 7.12 46.55 18.91
C SER A 164 8.19 46.53 19.99
N VAL A 165 9.22 45.71 19.77
CA VAL A 165 10.47 45.72 20.56
C VAL A 165 11.68 45.74 19.62
N ARG A 166 12.63 46.62 19.92
CA ARG A 166 13.92 46.74 19.22
C ARG A 166 15.05 46.61 20.24
N ILE A 167 16.01 45.73 19.98
CA ILE A 167 17.24 45.53 20.75
C ILE A 167 18.42 45.60 19.79
N GLU A 168 19.15 46.71 19.83
CA GLU A 168 20.26 46.96 18.92
C GLU A 168 21.47 47.50 19.69
N ARG A 169 22.67 47.36 19.11
CA ARG A 169 23.91 47.94 19.66
C ARG A 169 24.10 47.61 21.15
N SER A 170 23.72 46.41 21.57
CA SER A 170 23.69 46.00 22.99
C SER A 170 24.58 44.78 23.25
N ASN A 171 25.16 44.71 24.44
CA ASN A 171 25.89 43.56 24.94
C ASN A 171 24.90 42.51 25.47
N LEU A 172 24.79 41.38 24.77
CA LEU A 172 23.90 40.28 25.12
C LEU A 172 24.63 39.06 25.70
N SER A 173 25.96 39.15 25.96
CA SER A 173 26.76 38.01 26.43
C SER A 173 26.21 37.37 27.70
N GLY A 174 25.71 38.20 28.62
CA GLY A 174 25.19 37.77 29.91
C GLY A 174 23.71 37.35 29.90
N VAL A 175 23.00 37.42 28.78
CA VAL A 175 21.60 36.99 28.70
C VAL A 175 21.55 35.47 28.77
N THR A 176 20.78 34.92 29.72
CA THR A 176 20.71 33.47 29.91
C THR A 176 19.46 32.84 29.31
N SER A 177 18.38 33.59 29.15
CA SER A 177 17.11 33.05 28.62
C SER A 177 16.20 34.14 28.06
N PHE A 178 15.55 33.84 26.94
CA PHE A 178 14.39 34.54 26.40
C PHE A 178 13.12 33.67 26.43
N GLU A 179 13.07 32.67 27.32
CA GLU A 179 11.95 31.76 27.44
C GLU A 179 10.62 32.54 27.60
N MET A 180 9.64 32.27 26.75
CA MET A 180 8.34 32.95 26.78
C MET A 180 8.42 34.49 26.73
N ALA A 181 9.53 35.08 26.25
CA ALA A 181 9.76 36.52 26.36
C ALA A 181 8.60 37.34 25.80
N PHE A 182 8.02 36.94 24.66
CA PHE A 182 6.89 37.61 24.00
C PHE A 182 5.59 36.79 24.04
N TYR A 183 5.51 35.75 24.87
CA TYR A 183 4.40 34.79 24.88
C TYR A 183 3.02 35.46 24.90
N SER A 184 2.16 35.07 23.95
CA SER A 184 0.77 35.55 23.80
C SER A 184 0.64 37.08 23.73
N SER A 185 1.69 37.80 23.33
CA SER A 185 1.69 39.26 23.22
C SER A 185 0.99 39.74 21.93
N GLY A 186 0.55 41.01 21.94
CA GLY A 186 0.04 41.69 20.76
C GLY A 186 1.12 42.20 19.81
N ILE A 187 2.35 41.70 19.95
CA ILE A 187 3.53 42.17 19.24
C ILE A 187 3.36 41.99 17.73
N GLU A 188 3.69 43.04 16.98
CA GLU A 188 3.61 43.06 15.52
C GLU A 188 5.03 43.03 14.91
N LYS A 189 6.01 43.59 15.64
CA LYS A 189 7.39 43.74 15.19
C LYS A 189 8.42 43.44 16.28
N VAL A 190 9.42 42.60 16.00
CA VAL A 190 10.57 42.38 16.89
C VAL A 190 11.87 42.47 16.10
N ILE A 191 12.78 43.34 16.53
CA ILE A 191 14.11 43.49 15.94
C ILE A 191 15.15 43.25 17.04
N ILE A 192 16.01 42.26 16.84
CA ILE A 192 17.18 41.95 17.66
C ILE A 192 18.33 41.75 16.68
N ARG A 193 19.10 42.81 16.42
CA ARG A 193 20.18 42.83 15.42
C ARG A 193 21.31 43.73 15.88
N ASP A 194 22.45 43.70 15.19
CA ASP A 194 23.60 44.57 15.47
C ASP A 194 24.07 44.55 16.96
N ASN A 195 23.94 43.40 17.62
CA ASN A 195 24.35 43.21 19.02
C ASN A 195 25.75 42.59 19.09
N TYR A 196 26.45 42.81 20.21
CA TYR A 196 27.84 42.37 20.38
C TYR A 196 28.03 41.49 21.62
N TYR A 197 29.05 40.63 21.57
CA TYR A 197 29.31 39.58 22.55
C TYR A 197 30.78 39.60 23.01
N PRO A 198 31.19 40.54 23.89
CA PRO A 198 32.56 40.63 24.39
C PRO A 198 32.97 39.45 25.29
N GLU A 199 32.00 38.73 25.84
CA GLU A 199 32.20 37.51 26.62
C GLU A 199 31.50 36.32 25.95
N THR A 200 31.79 35.10 26.41
CA THR A 200 31.12 33.90 25.90
C THR A 200 29.60 34.00 26.07
N PRO A 201 28.81 33.82 25.00
CA PRO A 201 27.34 33.88 25.07
C PRO A 201 26.76 32.86 26.05
N SER A 202 25.92 33.35 26.96
CA SER A 202 25.29 32.54 28.02
C SER A 202 23.85 32.11 27.72
N LEU A 203 23.33 32.40 26.52
CA LEU A 203 21.93 32.14 26.16
C LEU A 203 21.71 30.65 25.92
N THR A 204 20.93 30.00 26.80
CA THR A 204 20.69 28.55 26.70
C THR A 204 19.26 28.18 26.33
N ASN A 205 18.29 29.09 26.49
CA ASN A 205 16.87 28.79 26.32
C ASN A 205 16.12 29.94 25.66
N ILE A 206 15.55 29.67 24.48
CA ILE A 206 14.64 30.58 23.76
C ILE A 206 13.26 29.95 23.55
N SER A 207 12.97 28.85 24.27
CA SER A 207 11.71 28.14 24.13
C SER A 207 10.52 29.06 24.33
N ARG A 208 9.51 28.89 23.48
CA ARG A 208 8.28 29.69 23.49
C ARG A 208 8.44 31.20 23.34
N MET A 209 9.60 31.68 22.87
CA MET A 209 9.90 33.12 22.80
C MET A 209 8.80 33.92 22.09
N PHE A 210 8.24 33.41 20.98
CA PHE A 210 7.17 34.02 20.19
C PHE A 210 5.90 33.15 20.12
N THR A 211 5.69 32.23 21.05
CA THR A 211 4.47 31.42 21.07
C THR A 211 3.23 32.29 21.19
N GLN A 212 2.21 32.02 20.37
CA GLN A 212 0.92 32.74 20.33
C GLN A 212 1.07 34.24 20.02
N CYS A 213 2.15 34.66 19.37
CA CYS A 213 2.29 36.01 18.82
C CYS A 213 1.53 36.11 17.48
N PHE A 214 0.19 36.05 17.53
CA PHE A 214 -0.65 35.94 16.33
C PHE A 214 -0.51 37.10 15.32
N LYS A 215 -0.02 38.26 15.77
CA LYS A 215 0.15 39.46 14.95
C LYS A 215 1.59 39.72 14.49
N LEU A 216 2.55 38.90 14.93
CA LEU A 216 3.96 39.08 14.57
C LEU A 216 4.11 38.92 13.06
N SER A 217 4.54 39.98 12.39
CA SER A 217 4.65 40.04 10.92
C SER A 217 6.01 40.53 10.44
N GLU A 218 6.74 41.26 11.28
CA GLU A 218 8.11 41.69 11.01
C GLU A 218 9.03 41.19 12.11
N ILE A 219 10.02 40.35 11.76
CA ILE A 219 11.00 39.83 12.69
C ILE A 219 12.40 39.90 12.10
N ASP A 220 13.34 40.37 12.92
CA ASP A 220 14.78 40.19 12.69
C ASP A 220 15.39 39.72 14.01
N VAL A 221 16.02 38.55 14.01
CA VAL A 221 16.70 37.96 15.17
C VAL A 221 18.15 37.61 14.87
N SER A 222 18.73 38.23 13.83
CA SER A 222 20.10 38.02 13.39
C SER A 222 21.16 38.38 14.43
N GLY A 223 20.80 39.24 15.39
CA GLY A 223 21.66 39.64 16.50
C GLY A 223 21.64 38.70 17.70
N LEU A 224 20.92 37.57 17.65
CA LEU A 224 20.99 36.53 18.67
C LEU A 224 22.12 35.55 18.34
N ASN A 225 23.04 35.35 19.29
CA ASN A 225 23.95 34.22 19.26
C ASN A 225 23.29 33.00 19.91
N THR A 226 23.03 31.95 19.12
CA THR A 226 22.36 30.72 19.57
C THR A 226 23.29 29.54 19.82
N SER A 227 24.62 29.70 19.75
CA SER A 227 25.58 28.58 19.81
C SER A 227 25.49 27.75 21.11
N SER A 228 25.01 28.38 22.19
CA SER A 228 24.83 27.75 23.51
C SER A 228 23.38 27.33 23.80
N VAL A 229 22.45 27.56 22.85
CA VAL A 229 21.02 27.25 23.04
C VAL A 229 20.80 25.75 22.96
N THR A 230 20.16 25.19 23.99
CA THR A 230 19.82 23.76 24.06
C THR A 230 18.34 23.48 23.84
N ASP A 231 17.48 24.48 24.02
CA ASP A 231 16.01 24.35 23.92
C ASP A 231 15.41 25.43 23.01
N MET A 232 14.90 24.99 21.86
CA MET A 232 14.17 25.78 20.86
C MET A 232 12.71 25.30 20.70
N GLY A 233 12.16 24.64 21.73
CA GLY A 233 10.78 24.19 21.70
C GLY A 233 9.80 25.37 21.56
N ASN A 234 8.85 25.24 20.65
CA ASN A 234 7.70 26.14 20.48
C ASN A 234 8.04 27.61 20.14
N VAL A 235 9.25 27.91 19.66
CA VAL A 235 9.71 29.31 19.46
C VAL A 235 8.69 30.14 18.67
N PHE A 236 8.22 29.65 17.53
CA PHE A 236 7.25 30.34 16.65
C PHE A 236 5.86 29.72 16.65
N ASN A 237 5.55 28.85 17.62
CA ASN A 237 4.25 28.17 17.70
C ASN A 237 3.08 29.18 17.62
N ASN A 238 2.20 29.02 16.62
CA ASN A 238 1.07 29.90 16.32
C ASN A 238 1.44 31.36 15.96
N ALA A 239 2.58 31.61 15.32
CA ALA A 239 2.92 32.90 14.73
C ALA A 239 2.21 33.11 13.37
N HIS A 240 0.87 33.15 13.37
CA HIS A 240 0.04 33.09 12.15
C HIS A 240 0.22 34.22 11.15
N SER A 241 0.74 35.39 11.56
CA SER A 241 0.94 36.53 10.65
C SER A 241 2.34 36.57 10.04
N LEU A 242 3.22 35.65 10.44
CA LEU A 242 4.61 35.62 10.00
C LEU A 242 4.70 35.06 8.58
N LYS A 243 5.28 35.82 7.66
CA LYS A 243 5.41 35.46 6.24
C LYS A 243 6.82 35.13 5.79
N GLU A 244 7.78 35.82 6.38
CA GLU A 244 9.21 35.67 6.10
C GLU A 244 9.92 35.46 7.44
N LEU A 245 10.88 34.55 7.45
CA LEU A 245 11.69 34.24 8.62
C LEU A 245 13.09 33.83 8.19
N ASP A 246 14.09 34.61 8.59
CA ASP A 246 15.50 34.28 8.38
C ASP A 246 16.09 33.65 9.66
N VAL A 247 16.50 32.38 9.55
CA VAL A 247 17.20 31.60 10.59
C VAL A 247 18.61 31.18 10.16
N SER A 248 19.15 31.76 9.08
CA SER A 248 20.46 31.38 8.52
C SER A 248 21.64 31.59 9.47
N ASN A 249 21.51 32.53 10.42
CA ASN A 249 22.53 32.83 11.44
C ASN A 249 22.42 31.95 12.69
N TRP A 250 21.45 31.03 12.76
CA TRP A 250 21.28 30.17 13.93
C TRP A 250 22.27 29.02 13.89
N ASP A 251 23.08 28.94 14.95
CA ASP A 251 23.83 27.74 15.31
C ASP A 251 22.93 26.85 16.17
N THR A 252 22.60 25.65 15.68
CA THR A 252 21.74 24.68 16.36
C THR A 252 22.50 23.47 16.88
N SER A 253 23.84 23.44 16.78
CA SER A 253 24.67 22.27 17.13
C SER A 253 24.51 21.78 18.57
N SER A 254 24.17 22.69 19.49
CA SER A 254 23.89 22.41 20.90
C SER A 254 22.41 22.09 21.20
N VAL A 255 21.51 22.23 20.23
CA VAL A 255 20.07 22.10 20.44
C VAL A 255 19.69 20.63 20.61
N THR A 256 18.92 20.34 21.66
CA THR A 256 18.44 18.99 21.97
C THR A 256 16.92 18.86 21.82
N ASN A 257 16.19 19.97 21.80
CA ASN A 257 14.74 20.03 21.72
C ASN A 257 14.26 21.06 20.68
N MET A 258 13.56 20.59 19.65
CA MET A 258 12.92 21.40 18.60
C MET A 258 11.40 21.16 18.54
N GLU A 259 10.78 20.65 19.62
CA GLU A 259 9.35 20.36 19.67
C GLU A 259 8.51 21.58 19.25
N SER A 260 7.62 21.42 18.27
CA SER A 260 6.65 22.44 17.84
C SER A 260 7.27 23.78 17.43
N MET A 261 8.55 23.80 17.03
CA MET A 261 9.29 25.04 16.75
C MET A 261 8.57 25.96 15.76
N PHE A 262 7.98 25.40 14.70
CA PHE A 262 7.23 26.11 13.66
C PHE A 262 5.75 25.72 13.59
N LEU A 263 5.21 25.14 14.67
CA LEU A 263 3.83 24.64 14.74
C LEU A 263 2.80 25.72 14.34
N VAL A 264 2.01 25.43 13.30
CA VAL A 264 0.96 26.29 12.71
C VAL A 264 1.48 27.67 12.27
N CYS A 265 2.70 27.75 11.72
CA CYS A 265 3.17 28.95 10.99
C CYS A 265 2.63 28.96 9.55
N ASN A 266 1.31 28.87 9.38
CA ASN A 266 0.67 28.60 8.08
C ASN A 266 0.70 29.76 7.06
N SER A 267 1.10 30.97 7.46
CA SER A 267 1.32 32.11 6.55
C SER A 267 2.75 32.24 6.06
N LEU A 268 3.68 31.44 6.61
CA LEU A 268 5.07 31.44 6.18
C LEU A 268 5.11 31.02 4.70
N GLU A 269 5.85 31.76 3.87
CA GLU A 269 5.90 31.54 2.42
C GLU A 269 7.03 30.58 2.02
N GLU A 270 8.16 30.64 2.75
CA GLU A 270 9.31 29.76 2.63
C GLU A 270 10.04 29.64 3.97
N LEU A 271 10.82 28.57 4.14
CA LEU A 271 11.67 28.36 5.30
C LEU A 271 12.91 27.58 4.87
N ASP A 272 14.09 28.18 5.05
CA ASP A 272 15.37 27.51 4.86
C ASP A 272 15.88 26.99 6.22
N VAL A 273 16.03 25.67 6.33
CA VAL A 273 16.60 24.98 7.50
C VAL A 273 17.88 24.22 7.16
N SER A 274 18.49 24.52 6.00
CA SER A 274 19.70 23.82 5.53
C SER A 274 20.92 24.04 6.43
N ASN A 275 20.94 25.10 7.24
CA ASN A 275 21.98 25.39 8.22
C ASN A 275 21.80 24.66 9.56
N PHE A 276 20.69 23.96 9.77
CA PHE A 276 20.43 23.30 11.04
C PHE A 276 21.32 22.05 11.18
N ASP A 277 22.14 22.03 12.23
CA ASP A 277 22.74 20.82 12.76
C ASP A 277 21.75 20.17 13.74
N THR A 278 21.24 19.00 13.39
CA THR A 278 20.27 18.25 14.20
C THR A 278 20.86 17.03 14.89
N SER A 279 22.18 16.81 14.80
CA SER A 279 22.84 15.60 15.32
C SER A 279 22.66 15.38 16.83
N SER A 280 22.47 16.46 17.59
CA SER A 280 22.19 16.45 19.03
C SER A 280 20.70 16.44 19.40
N VAL A 281 19.80 16.59 18.42
CA VAL A 281 18.36 16.74 18.67
C VAL A 281 17.74 15.40 19.03
N THR A 282 17.01 15.38 20.14
CA THR A 282 16.32 14.18 20.65
C THR A 282 14.80 14.24 20.49
N ASN A 283 14.25 15.44 20.28
CA ASN A 283 12.81 15.70 20.20
C ASN A 283 12.48 16.66 19.05
N MET A 284 11.77 16.15 18.04
CA MET A 284 11.26 16.88 16.87
C MET A 284 9.73 16.80 16.75
N LYS A 285 9.04 16.45 17.84
CA LYS A 285 7.58 16.32 17.86
C LYS A 285 6.92 17.61 17.35
N ASP A 286 5.93 17.46 16.46
CA ASP A 286 5.13 18.56 15.90
C ASP A 286 5.95 19.70 15.24
N MET A 287 7.24 19.51 14.92
CA MET A 287 8.15 20.60 14.53
C MET A 287 7.63 21.42 13.34
N PHE A 288 7.08 20.74 12.33
CA PHE A 288 6.60 21.32 11.07
C PHE A 288 5.08 21.22 10.90
N THR A 289 4.34 20.84 11.95
CA THR A 289 2.89 20.68 11.90
C THR A 289 2.18 21.94 11.37
N GLY A 290 1.33 21.77 10.37
CA GLY A 290 0.47 22.83 9.83
C GLY A 290 1.20 23.85 8.94
N LEU A 291 2.44 23.59 8.55
CA LEU A 291 3.10 24.36 7.50
C LEU A 291 2.40 24.16 6.16
N ASN A 292 2.36 25.21 5.35
CA ASN A 292 1.54 25.26 4.15
C ASN A 292 2.37 25.25 2.86
N PHE A 293 3.55 24.62 2.90
CA PHE A 293 4.50 24.55 1.80
C PHE A 293 4.19 23.41 0.84
N LYS A 294 4.60 23.59 -0.43
CA LYS A 294 4.63 22.51 -1.43
C LYS A 294 5.82 21.58 -1.27
N LYS A 295 6.95 22.13 -0.83
CA LYS A 295 8.20 21.42 -0.61
C LYS A 295 8.87 21.96 0.64
N LEU A 296 9.51 21.08 1.40
CA LEU A 296 10.34 21.43 2.54
C LEU A 296 11.61 20.59 2.45
N ASP A 297 12.76 21.24 2.37
CA ASP A 297 14.05 20.55 2.34
C ASP A 297 14.49 20.23 3.77
N VAL A 298 14.50 18.93 4.10
CA VAL A 298 15.02 18.37 5.36
C VAL A 298 16.15 17.37 5.09
N SER A 299 16.75 17.41 3.90
CA SER A 299 17.75 16.44 3.49
C SER A 299 19.04 16.52 4.32
N ASN A 300 19.31 17.63 5.00
CA ASN A 300 20.47 17.78 5.90
C ASN A 300 20.25 17.21 7.32
N PHE A 301 19.04 16.75 7.65
CA PHE A 301 18.72 16.36 9.03
C PHE A 301 19.37 15.01 9.37
N ASP A 302 20.20 15.00 10.41
CA ASP A 302 20.62 13.80 11.12
C ASP A 302 19.61 13.53 12.24
N THR A 303 18.84 12.45 12.11
CA THR A 303 17.83 12.05 13.11
C THR A 303 18.26 10.87 13.98
N SER A 304 19.53 10.44 13.91
CA SER A 304 20.02 9.25 14.64
C SER A 304 19.89 9.35 16.17
N SER A 305 19.87 10.57 16.71
CA SER A 305 19.63 10.84 18.14
C SER A 305 18.15 11.05 18.49
N VAL A 306 17.25 11.14 17.50
CA VAL A 306 15.84 11.49 17.70
C VAL A 306 15.07 10.30 18.26
N THR A 307 14.40 10.52 19.40
CA THR A 307 13.57 9.51 20.07
C THR A 307 12.07 9.79 19.89
N THR A 308 11.70 11.03 19.56
CA THR A 308 10.31 11.38 19.27
C THR A 308 10.21 12.36 18.09
N MET A 309 9.43 11.95 17.08
CA MET A 309 9.09 12.72 15.88
C MET A 309 7.60 12.59 15.55
N GLN A 310 6.78 12.29 16.57
CA GLN A 310 5.33 12.17 16.39
C GLN A 310 4.75 13.47 15.81
N ALA A 311 3.80 13.31 14.89
CA ALA A 311 3.12 14.40 14.21
C ALA A 311 4.04 15.43 13.52
N MET A 312 5.30 15.11 13.20
CA MET A 312 6.26 16.09 12.67
C MET A 312 5.74 16.87 11.45
N PHE A 313 5.00 16.22 10.54
CA PHE A 313 4.42 16.82 9.33
C PHE A 313 2.88 16.85 9.36
N TYR A 314 2.25 16.74 10.54
CA TYR A 314 0.79 16.74 10.67
C TYR A 314 0.15 18.01 10.06
N ASN A 315 -0.94 17.87 9.32
CA ASN A 315 -1.67 18.96 8.66
C ASN A 315 -0.85 19.78 7.64
N CYS A 316 0.19 19.20 7.04
CA CYS A 316 0.90 19.83 5.91
C CYS A 316 0.11 19.62 4.61
N TYR A 317 -1.09 20.20 4.51
CA TYR A 317 -2.08 19.90 3.46
C TYR A 317 -1.57 20.08 2.03
N ASN A 318 -0.64 21.02 1.80
CA ASN A 318 -0.13 21.38 0.49
C ASN A 318 1.22 20.70 0.15
N LEU A 319 1.79 19.89 1.04
CA LEU A 319 3.07 19.25 0.84
C LEU A 319 2.95 18.20 -0.29
N GLU A 320 3.70 18.40 -1.37
CA GLU A 320 3.68 17.56 -2.58
C GLU A 320 4.89 16.61 -2.62
N GLU A 321 6.04 17.03 -2.07
CA GLU A 321 7.30 16.26 -2.07
C GLU A 321 8.03 16.43 -0.73
N LEU A 322 8.56 15.31 -0.23
CA LEU A 322 9.34 15.26 1.00
C LEU A 322 10.43 14.19 0.90
N ASP A 323 11.70 14.60 0.94
CA ASP A 323 12.84 13.68 0.96
C ASP A 323 13.18 13.31 2.41
N LEU A 324 13.03 12.03 2.75
CA LEU A 324 13.33 11.45 4.07
C LEU A 324 14.53 10.49 4.04
N SER A 325 15.34 10.52 2.98
CA SER A 325 16.41 9.54 2.76
C SER A 325 17.47 9.52 3.88
N ASN A 326 17.66 10.60 4.62
CA ASN A 326 18.62 10.66 5.75
C ASN A 326 17.98 10.41 7.13
N PHE A 327 16.69 10.09 7.19
CA PHE A 327 16.03 9.81 8.46
C PHE A 327 16.40 8.42 8.97
N ASP A 328 17.04 8.39 10.13
CA ASP A 328 17.18 7.22 11.00
C ASP A 328 16.04 7.23 12.02
N THR A 329 15.17 6.22 11.97
CA THR A 329 14.03 6.05 12.89
C THR A 329 14.23 4.92 13.91
N SER A 330 15.42 4.32 13.98
CA SER A 330 15.68 3.12 14.82
C SER A 330 15.41 3.33 16.31
N SER A 331 15.51 4.57 16.79
CA SER A 331 15.25 4.98 18.18
C SER A 331 13.84 5.50 18.43
N VAL A 332 12.98 5.57 17.41
CA VAL A 332 11.62 6.12 17.51
C VAL A 332 10.65 5.05 17.99
N THR A 333 9.88 5.36 19.04
CA THR A 333 8.90 4.42 19.62
C THR A 333 7.45 4.69 19.19
N THR A 334 7.18 5.84 18.56
CA THR A 334 5.83 6.24 18.15
C THR A 334 5.86 7.01 16.84
N MET A 335 5.05 6.58 15.88
CA MET A 335 4.82 7.25 14.59
C MET A 335 3.43 7.90 14.52
N TYR A 336 2.81 8.14 15.68
CA TYR A 336 1.49 8.77 15.79
C TYR A 336 1.38 10.00 14.91
N GLY A 337 0.44 9.98 13.96
CA GLY A 337 0.06 11.10 13.13
C GLY A 337 1.18 11.74 12.30
N MET A 338 2.30 11.05 12.03
CA MET A 338 3.49 11.66 11.41
C MET A 338 3.19 12.40 10.09
N PHE A 339 2.33 11.82 9.23
CA PHE A 339 1.90 12.39 7.95
C PHE A 339 0.40 12.66 7.88
N LEU A 340 -0.29 12.68 9.02
CA LEU A 340 -1.74 12.88 9.09
C LEU A 340 -2.15 14.17 8.35
N ASN A 341 -3.14 14.08 7.45
CA ASN A 341 -3.64 15.16 6.58
C ASN A 341 -2.57 15.79 5.66
N CYS A 342 -1.57 15.03 5.19
CA CYS A 342 -0.71 15.42 4.07
C CYS A 342 -1.41 15.16 2.74
N ASN A 343 -2.54 15.84 2.50
CA ASN A 343 -3.48 15.50 1.42
C ASN A 343 -2.88 15.59 0.00
N SER A 344 -1.84 16.39 -0.21
CA SER A 344 -1.24 16.64 -1.52
C SER A 344 0.00 15.76 -1.80
N LEU A 345 0.40 14.90 -0.85
CA LEU A 345 1.56 14.05 -1.01
C LEU A 345 1.23 12.92 -1.99
N GLU A 346 1.95 12.86 -3.11
CA GLU A 346 1.71 11.87 -4.19
C GLU A 346 2.59 10.62 -4.03
N GLU A 347 3.82 10.79 -3.54
CA GLU A 347 4.80 9.74 -3.32
C GLU A 347 5.49 9.96 -1.96
N LEU A 348 5.89 8.86 -1.31
CA LEU A 348 6.62 8.89 -0.04
C LEU A 348 7.56 7.69 0.05
N ASP A 349 8.87 7.95 0.02
CA ASP A 349 9.89 6.91 0.21
C ASP A 349 10.16 6.70 1.71
N LEU A 350 9.90 5.47 2.18
CA LEU A 350 10.08 5.04 3.56
C LEU A 350 11.12 3.91 3.68
N SER A 351 11.93 3.68 2.65
CA SER A 351 12.87 2.56 2.59
C SER A 351 13.95 2.57 3.69
N ASN A 352 14.24 3.72 4.29
CA ASN A 352 15.19 3.85 5.40
C ASN A 352 14.54 3.79 6.80
N PHE A 353 13.22 3.65 6.88
CA PHE A 353 12.55 3.59 8.18
C PHE A 353 12.79 2.23 8.85
N ASP A 354 13.40 2.25 10.02
CA ASP A 354 13.41 1.15 10.98
C ASP A 354 12.24 1.34 11.96
N THR A 355 11.26 0.44 11.91
CA THR A 355 10.07 0.47 12.78
C THR A 355 10.10 -0.57 13.90
N SER A 356 11.20 -1.30 14.09
CA SER A 356 11.29 -2.43 15.03
C SER A 356 11.01 -2.03 16.50
N SER A 357 11.30 -0.78 16.85
CA SER A 357 11.04 -0.18 18.17
C SER A 357 9.67 0.49 18.30
N VAL A 358 8.91 0.62 17.21
CA VAL A 358 7.65 1.38 17.18
C VAL A 358 6.52 0.58 17.82
N THR A 359 5.82 1.18 18.78
CA THR A 359 4.66 0.56 19.44
C THR A 359 3.32 1.17 19.05
N ASN A 360 3.32 2.35 18.42
CA ASN A 360 2.11 3.10 18.08
C ASN A 360 2.22 3.72 16.66
N MET A 361 1.30 3.32 15.77
CA MET A 361 1.18 3.81 14.39
C MET A 361 -0.19 4.50 14.13
N ASP A 362 -0.92 4.88 15.19
CA ASP A 362 -2.24 5.54 15.07
C ASP A 362 -2.17 6.78 14.18
N ARG A 363 -3.04 6.84 13.16
CA ARG A 363 -3.17 7.92 12.16
C ARG A 363 -1.91 8.25 11.36
N MET A 364 -0.92 7.35 11.26
CA MET A 364 0.34 7.67 10.58
C MET A 364 0.15 8.25 9.17
N PHE A 365 -0.78 7.67 8.39
CA PHE A 365 -1.11 8.09 7.02
C PHE A 365 -2.59 8.49 6.86
N LEU A 366 -3.26 8.94 7.92
CA LEU A 366 -4.68 9.30 7.83
C LEU A 366 -4.86 10.52 6.90
N ASN A 367 -5.81 10.43 5.97
CA ASN A 367 -6.13 11.41 4.94
C ASN A 367 -4.93 11.84 4.08
N CYS A 368 -4.03 10.92 3.73
CA CYS A 368 -3.04 11.17 2.67
C CYS A 368 -3.67 10.91 1.29
N ASN A 369 -4.73 11.66 0.98
CA ASN A 369 -5.66 11.37 -0.12
C ASN A 369 -5.02 11.29 -1.51
N SER A 370 -3.81 11.84 -1.71
CA SER A 370 -3.14 11.82 -3.01
C SER A 370 -2.16 10.66 -3.19
N LEU A 371 -1.84 9.88 -2.15
CA LEU A 371 -0.98 8.71 -2.25
C LEU A 371 -1.68 7.61 -3.07
N GLU A 372 -1.04 7.17 -4.16
CA GLU A 372 -1.53 6.11 -5.05
C GLU A 372 -0.91 4.75 -4.70
N GLU A 373 0.35 4.74 -4.26
CA GLU A 373 1.11 3.57 -3.83
C GLU A 373 1.89 3.89 -2.54
N LEU A 374 2.17 2.87 -1.73
CA LEU A 374 2.96 3.00 -0.51
C LEU A 374 3.73 1.70 -0.26
N ASP A 375 5.05 1.75 -0.28
CA ASP A 375 5.92 0.61 0.03
C ASP A 375 6.18 0.55 1.53
N LEU A 376 5.71 -0.53 2.16
CA LEU A 376 5.84 -0.82 3.59
C LEU A 376 6.62 -2.12 3.86
N SER A 377 7.39 -2.59 2.87
CA SER A 377 8.14 -3.85 2.95
C SER A 377 9.23 -3.85 4.03
N THR A 378 9.69 -2.68 4.46
CA THR A 378 10.69 -2.50 5.54
C THR A 378 10.09 -2.45 6.94
N PHE A 379 8.76 -2.34 7.05
CA PHE A 379 8.10 -2.18 8.35
C PHE A 379 8.13 -3.49 9.14
N ASP A 380 8.78 -3.47 10.30
CA ASP A 380 8.62 -4.45 11.37
C ASP A 380 7.49 -3.97 12.30
N THR A 381 6.38 -4.70 12.33
CA THR A 381 5.21 -4.38 13.16
C THR A 381 5.10 -5.24 14.42
N SER A 382 6.07 -6.11 14.71
CA SER A 382 5.99 -7.10 15.80
C SER A 382 5.81 -6.48 17.20
N SER A 383 6.29 -5.25 17.39
CA SER A 383 6.15 -4.46 18.63
C SER A 383 4.90 -3.55 18.65
N VAL A 384 4.19 -3.42 17.53
CA VAL A 384 3.08 -2.46 17.39
C VAL A 384 1.85 -2.96 18.15
N THR A 385 1.28 -2.07 18.97
CA THR A 385 0.08 -2.37 19.78
C THR A 385 -1.15 -1.57 19.34
N ASN A 386 -0.97 -0.49 18.58
CA ASN A 386 -2.04 0.40 18.10
C ASN A 386 -1.84 0.75 16.62
N MET A 387 -2.82 0.38 15.78
CA MET A 387 -2.90 0.68 14.34
C MET A 387 -4.20 1.45 13.98
N ASP A 388 -4.80 2.14 14.97
CA ASP A 388 -6.03 2.88 14.76
C ASP A 388 -5.89 3.87 13.60
N ARG A 389 -6.86 3.83 12.69
CA ARG A 389 -7.02 4.76 11.57
C ARG A 389 -5.76 5.00 10.73
N MET A 390 -4.83 4.03 10.68
CA MET A 390 -3.52 4.22 10.05
C MET A 390 -3.64 4.65 8.59
N PHE A 391 -4.61 4.10 7.85
CA PHE A 391 -4.89 4.41 6.45
C PHE A 391 -6.26 5.06 6.20
N TYR A 392 -6.92 5.56 7.24
CA TYR A 392 -8.24 6.18 7.14
C TYR A 392 -8.22 7.29 6.08
N GLY A 393 -9.18 7.30 5.16
CA GLY A 393 -9.35 8.36 4.16
C GLY A 393 -8.31 8.38 3.04
N ASN A 394 -7.49 7.32 2.86
CA ASN A 394 -6.60 7.22 1.71
C ASN A 394 -7.37 6.87 0.44
N GLU A 395 -8.03 7.89 -0.12
CA GLU A 395 -8.99 7.74 -1.21
C GLU A 395 -8.38 7.24 -2.53
N LYS A 396 -7.10 7.53 -2.82
CA LYS A 396 -6.43 7.13 -4.06
C LYS A 396 -5.56 5.87 -3.96
N LEU A 397 -5.34 5.33 -2.76
CA LEU A 397 -4.49 4.16 -2.58
C LEU A 397 -5.15 2.96 -3.26
N GLU A 398 -4.53 2.44 -4.33
CA GLU A 398 -5.11 1.35 -5.15
C GLU A 398 -4.72 -0.04 -4.66
N LYS A 399 -3.51 -0.14 -4.08
CA LYS A 399 -2.93 -1.40 -3.59
C LYS A 399 -2.14 -1.14 -2.31
N LEU A 400 -2.09 -2.17 -1.47
CA LEU A 400 -1.33 -2.14 -0.25
C LEU A 400 -0.83 -3.56 0.06
N ASP A 401 0.49 -3.73 0.14
CA ASP A 401 1.10 -4.98 0.59
C ASP A 401 1.42 -4.88 2.09
N VAL A 402 0.82 -5.78 2.87
CA VAL A 402 1.04 -5.92 4.32
C VAL A 402 1.39 -7.36 4.69
N SER A 403 1.89 -8.14 3.73
CA SER A 403 2.18 -9.57 3.91
C SER A 403 3.30 -9.86 4.91
N ASN A 404 4.19 -8.89 5.15
CA ASN A 404 5.29 -8.97 6.13
C ASN A 404 4.88 -8.59 7.57
N TRP A 405 3.65 -8.13 7.80
CA TRP A 405 3.25 -7.60 9.10
C TRP A 405 2.97 -8.71 10.12
N ASP A 406 3.62 -8.61 11.29
CA ASP A 406 3.24 -9.34 12.49
C ASP A 406 2.29 -8.47 13.32
N THR A 407 1.02 -8.86 13.40
CA THR A 407 -0.01 -8.13 14.17
C THR A 407 -0.36 -8.79 15.51
N SER A 408 0.38 -9.80 15.94
CA SER A 408 0.05 -10.58 17.16
C SER A 408 0.03 -9.75 18.46
N SER A 409 0.79 -8.66 18.48
CA SER A 409 0.83 -7.66 19.57
C SER A 409 -0.25 -6.58 19.47
N VAL A 410 -0.96 -6.46 18.34
CA VAL A 410 -1.90 -5.37 18.07
C VAL A 410 -3.18 -5.55 18.91
N THR A 411 -3.60 -4.47 19.58
CA THR A 411 -4.77 -4.48 20.47
C THR A 411 -5.95 -3.68 19.94
N THR A 412 -5.74 -2.83 18.93
CA THR A 412 -6.78 -2.00 18.30
C THR A 412 -6.43 -1.66 16.85
N MET A 413 -7.43 -1.77 15.97
CA MET A 413 -7.38 -1.49 14.53
C MET A 413 -8.59 -0.65 14.10
N TRP A 414 -9.04 0.25 14.97
CA TRP A 414 -10.26 1.01 14.78
C TRP A 414 -10.19 1.85 13.50
N ALA A 415 -11.15 1.63 12.59
CA ALA A 415 -11.29 2.36 11.34
C ALA A 415 -9.99 2.44 10.51
N MET A 416 -9.15 1.40 10.59
CA MET A 416 -7.81 1.37 9.98
C MET A 416 -7.82 1.65 8.48
N PHE A 417 -8.80 1.13 7.73
CA PHE A 417 -8.97 1.32 6.28
C PHE A 417 -10.26 2.08 5.93
N PHE A 418 -10.89 2.76 6.89
CA PHE A 418 -12.12 3.50 6.65
C PHE A 418 -11.96 4.49 5.49
N GLU A 419 -12.92 4.56 4.57
CA GLU A 419 -12.88 5.41 3.36
C GLU A 419 -11.64 5.22 2.45
N CYS A 420 -10.97 4.06 2.48
CA CYS A 420 -10.02 3.65 1.44
C CYS A 420 -10.79 3.28 0.15
N SER A 421 -11.27 4.29 -0.56
CA SER A 421 -12.27 4.13 -1.60
C SER A 421 -11.76 3.60 -2.95
N SER A 422 -10.44 3.55 -3.16
CA SER A 422 -9.81 2.99 -4.38
C SER A 422 -9.17 1.60 -4.20
N LEU A 423 -9.03 1.10 -2.96
CA LEU A 423 -8.51 -0.26 -2.72
C LEU A 423 -9.46 -1.31 -3.32
N GLU A 424 -8.98 -2.10 -4.28
CA GLU A 424 -9.80 -3.15 -4.93
C GLU A 424 -9.66 -4.53 -4.28
N GLU A 425 -8.49 -4.82 -3.71
CA GLU A 425 -8.18 -6.09 -3.06
C GLU A 425 -7.34 -5.81 -1.82
N LEU A 426 -7.62 -6.54 -0.75
CA LEU A 426 -6.85 -6.47 0.48
C LEU A 426 -6.67 -7.87 1.06
N ASP A 427 -5.41 -8.33 1.10
CA ASP A 427 -5.02 -9.60 1.68
C ASP A 427 -4.49 -9.38 3.11
N LEU A 428 -5.30 -9.77 4.10
CA LEU A 428 -4.93 -9.74 5.52
C LEU A 428 -4.87 -11.17 6.09
N SER A 429 -4.62 -12.18 5.24
CA SER A 429 -4.53 -13.58 5.65
C SER A 429 -3.51 -13.81 6.77
N HIS A 430 -2.44 -13.02 6.81
CA HIS A 430 -1.38 -13.12 7.82
C HIS A 430 -1.68 -12.41 9.15
N PHE A 431 -2.74 -11.59 9.21
CA PHE A 431 -3.04 -10.83 10.43
C PHE A 431 -3.56 -11.76 11.53
N ASP A 432 -2.89 -11.74 12.68
CA ASP A 432 -3.40 -12.28 13.94
C ASP A 432 -4.19 -11.18 14.66
N THR A 433 -5.51 -11.36 14.77
CA THR A 433 -6.38 -10.43 15.51
C THR A 433 -6.85 -10.96 16.86
N SER A 434 -6.23 -12.03 17.37
CA SER A 434 -6.62 -12.65 18.65
C SER A 434 -6.47 -11.74 19.88
N SER A 435 -5.58 -10.75 19.80
CA SER A 435 -5.38 -9.71 20.83
C SER A 435 -6.20 -8.44 20.59
N VAL A 436 -6.85 -8.29 19.43
CA VAL A 436 -7.53 -7.05 19.03
C VAL A 436 -8.88 -6.93 19.73
N THR A 437 -9.09 -5.79 20.38
CA THR A 437 -10.32 -5.51 21.14
C THR A 437 -11.30 -4.61 20.38
N ASN A 438 -10.84 -3.86 19.38
CA ASN A 438 -11.66 -2.93 18.61
C ASN A 438 -11.29 -2.97 17.11
N MET A 439 -12.27 -3.34 16.28
CA MET A 439 -12.23 -3.27 14.81
C MET A 439 -13.44 -2.52 14.25
N ASP A 440 -14.04 -1.61 15.04
CA ASP A 440 -15.17 -0.78 14.59
C ASP A 440 -14.81 -0.06 13.28
N GLY A 441 -15.69 -0.14 12.28
CA GLY A 441 -15.53 0.53 10.99
C GLY A 441 -14.24 0.21 10.22
N MET A 442 -13.56 -0.90 10.49
CA MET A 442 -12.23 -1.20 9.91
C MET A 442 -12.18 -1.07 8.39
N PHE A 443 -13.21 -1.54 7.67
CA PHE A 443 -13.34 -1.45 6.21
C PHE A 443 -14.52 -0.58 5.79
N GLN A 444 -15.02 0.27 6.69
CA GLN A 444 -16.22 1.04 6.40
C GLN A 444 -15.96 1.99 5.22
N ASP A 445 -16.90 2.03 4.28
CA ASP A 445 -16.89 2.87 3.09
C ASP A 445 -15.65 2.64 2.17
N CYS A 446 -15.02 1.46 2.24
CA CYS A 446 -14.12 0.92 1.21
C CYS A 446 -14.92 0.53 -0.05
N THR A 447 -15.39 1.53 -0.80
CA THR A 447 -16.41 1.30 -1.84
C THR A 447 -15.92 0.52 -3.06
N ALA A 448 -14.63 0.56 -3.41
CA ALA A 448 -14.05 -0.22 -4.51
C ALA A 448 -13.62 -1.64 -4.14
N LEU A 449 -13.58 -2.00 -2.85
CA LEU A 449 -13.06 -3.28 -2.39
C LEU A 449 -13.91 -4.45 -2.94
N LYS A 450 -13.30 -5.29 -3.78
CA LYS A 450 -13.91 -6.45 -4.45
C LYS A 450 -13.61 -7.76 -3.74
N SER A 451 -12.38 -7.92 -3.25
CA SER A 451 -11.85 -9.13 -2.62
C SER A 451 -11.21 -8.81 -1.27
N LEU A 452 -11.53 -9.61 -0.25
CA LEU A 452 -11.00 -9.44 1.10
C LEU A 452 -10.69 -10.81 1.73
N TYR A 453 -9.47 -10.96 2.26
CA TYR A 453 -8.97 -12.19 2.89
C TYR A 453 -8.70 -11.96 4.38
N LEU A 454 -9.38 -12.71 5.25
CA LEU A 454 -9.42 -12.55 6.72
C LEU A 454 -9.18 -13.90 7.44
N ASP A 455 -8.22 -14.69 6.94
CA ASP A 455 -8.04 -16.11 7.26
C ASP A 455 -7.88 -16.42 8.75
N ASN A 456 -7.23 -15.51 9.49
CA ASN A 456 -6.87 -15.67 10.90
C ASN A 456 -7.62 -14.70 11.83
N PHE A 457 -8.69 -14.05 11.34
CA PHE A 457 -9.45 -13.10 12.15
C PHE A 457 -10.25 -13.78 13.27
N THR A 458 -10.44 -13.09 14.40
CA THR A 458 -11.31 -13.49 15.51
C THR A 458 -12.26 -12.36 15.88
N ASP A 459 -13.36 -12.68 16.57
CA ASP A 459 -14.29 -11.66 17.08
C ASP A 459 -13.59 -10.74 18.11
N ALA A 460 -13.51 -9.45 17.79
CA ALA A 460 -13.10 -8.43 18.75
C ALA A 460 -14.26 -8.04 19.69
N ALA A 461 -13.95 -7.34 20.80
CA ALA A 461 -14.96 -6.86 21.73
C ALA A 461 -15.93 -5.85 21.09
N SER A 462 -15.45 -5.07 20.11
CA SER A 462 -16.27 -4.18 19.28
C SER A 462 -15.88 -4.31 17.80
N MET A 463 -16.89 -4.48 16.94
CA MET A 463 -16.75 -4.58 15.47
C MET A 463 -17.91 -3.87 14.74
N THR A 464 -18.50 -2.86 15.36
CA THR A 464 -19.63 -2.09 14.82
C THR A 464 -19.31 -1.55 13.44
N ASP A 465 -20.23 -1.76 12.48
CA ASP A 465 -20.12 -1.23 11.11
C ASP A 465 -18.83 -1.64 10.34
N MET A 466 -18.11 -2.68 10.77
CA MET A 466 -16.84 -3.12 10.17
C MET A 466 -16.84 -3.25 8.64
N PHE A 467 -17.93 -3.78 8.06
CA PHE A 467 -18.11 -3.97 6.60
C PHE A 467 -19.12 -2.99 5.97
N LYS A 468 -19.54 -1.95 6.70
CA LYS A 468 -20.57 -1.04 6.20
C LYS A 468 -20.05 -0.27 4.99
N GLY A 469 -20.83 -0.17 3.91
CA GLY A 469 -20.43 0.61 2.74
C GLY A 469 -19.43 -0.08 1.79
N THR A 470 -19.02 -1.33 2.05
CA THR A 470 -18.21 -2.15 1.11
C THR A 470 -19.07 -2.63 -0.08
N THR A 471 -19.56 -1.69 -0.88
CA THR A 471 -20.63 -1.94 -1.87
C THR A 471 -20.18 -2.84 -3.04
N SER A 472 -18.90 -2.78 -3.42
CA SER A 472 -18.29 -3.58 -4.48
C SER A 472 -17.80 -4.96 -4.03
N LEU A 473 -17.90 -5.29 -2.73
CA LEU A 473 -17.38 -6.56 -2.21
C LEU A 473 -18.13 -7.71 -2.87
N THR A 474 -17.38 -8.59 -3.55
CA THR A 474 -17.90 -9.77 -4.27
C THR A 474 -17.29 -11.07 -3.79
N TYR A 475 -16.13 -11.01 -3.13
CA TYR A 475 -15.44 -12.15 -2.56
C TYR A 475 -14.97 -11.83 -1.14
N LEU A 476 -15.27 -12.74 -0.21
CA LEU A 476 -14.87 -12.65 1.19
C LEU A 476 -14.38 -14.02 1.63
N PHE A 477 -13.09 -14.15 1.94
CA PHE A 477 -12.53 -15.34 2.55
C PHE A 477 -12.30 -15.06 4.04
N VAL A 478 -12.91 -15.85 4.91
CA VAL A 478 -13.06 -15.48 6.32
C VAL A 478 -12.79 -16.66 7.25
N SER A 479 -12.04 -16.38 8.31
CA SER A 479 -11.82 -17.27 9.45
C SER A 479 -13.12 -17.76 10.07
N HIS A 480 -13.18 -19.05 10.41
CA HIS A 480 -14.28 -19.63 11.19
C HIS A 480 -14.35 -19.09 12.64
N ASN A 481 -13.39 -18.28 13.10
CA ASN A 481 -13.41 -17.64 14.41
C ASN A 481 -14.10 -16.25 14.41
N LEU A 482 -14.41 -15.68 13.24
CA LEU A 482 -15.13 -14.41 13.09
C LEU A 482 -16.63 -14.67 12.88
N GLN A 483 -17.43 -14.65 13.96
CA GLN A 483 -18.82 -15.16 13.95
C GLN A 483 -19.87 -14.16 13.43
N SER A 484 -19.49 -12.89 13.26
CA SER A 484 -20.42 -11.79 12.99
C SER A 484 -19.90 -10.85 11.90
N PHE A 485 -20.74 -10.60 10.90
CA PHE A 485 -20.40 -9.76 9.74
C PHE A 485 -21.11 -8.40 9.85
N TYR A 486 -20.73 -7.61 10.85
CA TYR A 486 -21.37 -6.34 11.15
C TYR A 486 -21.24 -5.33 10.00
N GLY A 487 -22.37 -4.78 9.56
CA GLY A 487 -22.40 -3.81 8.45
C GLY A 487 -22.38 -4.43 7.06
N LEU A 488 -22.15 -5.75 6.91
CA LEU A 488 -22.09 -6.41 5.61
C LEU A 488 -23.44 -6.29 4.89
N ALA A 489 -23.42 -5.93 3.61
CA ALA A 489 -24.64 -5.70 2.84
C ALA A 489 -25.51 -6.97 2.77
N ASN A 490 -26.78 -6.84 3.14
CA ASN A 490 -27.75 -7.93 3.10
C ASN A 490 -28.12 -8.30 1.65
N THR A 491 -27.29 -9.13 1.05
CA THR A 491 -27.36 -9.56 -0.35
C THR A 491 -27.27 -11.08 -0.43
N ASN A 492 -27.41 -11.63 -1.64
CA ASN A 492 -27.23 -13.05 -1.86
C ASN A 492 -25.74 -13.40 -1.85
N TRP A 493 -25.39 -14.44 -1.11
CA TRP A 493 -24.04 -15.00 -1.05
C TRP A 493 -24.13 -16.51 -1.22
N TYR A 494 -23.04 -17.15 -1.61
CA TYR A 494 -22.90 -18.60 -1.54
C TYR A 494 -21.50 -19.00 -1.08
N ASP A 495 -21.42 -20.16 -0.43
CA ASP A 495 -20.15 -20.84 -0.12
C ASP A 495 -19.57 -21.39 -1.43
N GLU A 496 -18.35 -20.98 -1.79
CA GLU A 496 -17.71 -21.40 -3.03
C GLU A 496 -17.25 -22.87 -3.04
N LYS A 497 -16.94 -23.44 -1.87
CA LYS A 497 -16.46 -24.81 -1.71
C LYS A 497 -17.63 -25.79 -1.75
N ASN A 498 -18.69 -25.48 -1.01
CA ASN A 498 -19.82 -26.39 -0.82
C ASN A 498 -21.06 -26.02 -1.66
N TRP A 499 -21.00 -24.92 -2.43
CA TRP A 499 -22.10 -24.43 -3.26
C TRP A 499 -23.42 -24.27 -2.51
N VAL A 500 -23.36 -23.75 -1.28
CA VAL A 500 -24.56 -23.50 -0.45
C VAL A 500 -25.01 -22.06 -0.64
N GLN A 501 -26.22 -21.86 -1.18
CA GLN A 501 -26.80 -20.54 -1.43
C GLN A 501 -27.47 -19.94 -0.18
N PHE A 502 -27.26 -18.65 0.04
CA PHE A 502 -27.92 -17.84 1.07
C PHE A 502 -28.69 -16.68 0.42
N SER A 503 -29.96 -16.52 0.79
CA SER A 503 -30.83 -15.43 0.30
C SER A 503 -30.74 -14.16 1.15
N ASN A 504 -30.02 -14.20 2.27
CA ASN A 504 -29.79 -13.08 3.16
C ASN A 504 -28.62 -13.35 4.12
N LEU A 505 -28.14 -12.28 4.76
CA LEU A 505 -27.03 -12.30 5.70
C LEU A 505 -27.28 -13.21 6.92
N SER A 506 -28.52 -13.31 7.39
CA SER A 506 -28.84 -14.16 8.54
C SER A 506 -28.62 -15.64 8.25
N GLN A 507 -28.90 -16.09 7.02
CA GLN A 507 -28.63 -17.47 6.60
C GLN A 507 -27.12 -17.72 6.48
N LEU A 508 -26.40 -16.80 5.82
CA LEU A 508 -24.95 -16.85 5.69
C LEU A 508 -24.27 -16.97 7.06
N GLN A 509 -24.56 -16.07 8.00
CA GLN A 509 -23.96 -16.10 9.34
C GLN A 509 -24.33 -17.38 10.12
N THR A 510 -25.56 -17.87 9.98
CA THR A 510 -25.97 -19.12 10.64
C THR A 510 -25.21 -20.33 10.10
N TYR A 511 -24.92 -20.34 8.81
CA TYR A 511 -24.10 -21.37 8.16
C TYR A 511 -22.62 -21.24 8.53
N HIS A 512 -22.10 -20.01 8.52
CA HIS A 512 -20.69 -19.71 8.83
C HIS A 512 -20.29 -20.17 10.23
N ARG A 513 -21.14 -19.92 11.24
CA ARG A 513 -20.90 -20.34 12.65
C ARG A 513 -20.76 -21.86 12.86
N LYS A 514 -20.99 -22.67 11.83
CA LYS A 514 -20.85 -24.13 11.86
C LYS A 514 -19.59 -24.62 11.15
N GLN A 515 -18.85 -23.73 10.49
CA GLN A 515 -17.62 -24.07 9.82
C GLN A 515 -16.51 -24.32 10.83
N SER A 516 -15.57 -25.19 10.47
CA SER A 516 -14.39 -25.54 11.28
C SER A 516 -13.07 -25.10 10.63
N GLU A 517 -13.16 -24.44 9.48
CA GLU A 517 -12.04 -23.96 8.69
C GLU A 517 -12.41 -22.64 8.01
N PRO A 518 -11.43 -21.79 7.64
CA PRO A 518 -11.70 -20.59 6.85
C PRO A 518 -12.50 -20.92 5.58
N THR A 519 -13.47 -20.07 5.25
CA THR A 519 -14.42 -20.33 4.16
C THR A 519 -14.51 -19.14 3.22
N GLY A 520 -14.48 -19.41 1.92
CA GLY A 520 -14.70 -18.43 0.86
C GLY A 520 -16.17 -18.26 0.50
N TYR A 521 -16.63 -17.01 0.49
CA TYR A 521 -17.98 -16.62 0.10
C TYR A 521 -17.95 -15.73 -1.13
N ARG A 522 -18.82 -16.04 -2.08
CA ARG A 522 -19.00 -15.24 -3.30
C ARG A 522 -20.39 -14.60 -3.33
N LYS A 523 -20.44 -13.34 -3.73
CA LYS A 523 -21.69 -12.58 -3.86
C LYS A 523 -22.43 -12.99 -5.12
N GLY A 524 -23.76 -13.06 -5.03
CA GLY A 524 -24.65 -13.44 -6.12
C GLY A 524 -25.21 -14.84 -5.95
N ALA A 525 -25.55 -15.46 -7.06
CA ALA A 525 -26.03 -16.83 -7.12
C ALA A 525 -25.18 -17.66 -8.06
N PHE A 526 -24.95 -18.93 -7.71
CA PHE A 526 -24.39 -19.89 -8.64
C PHE A 526 -25.48 -20.48 -9.54
N LEU A 527 -25.06 -20.95 -10.71
CA LEU A 527 -25.88 -21.71 -11.64
C LEU A 527 -25.59 -23.19 -11.43
N SER A 528 -26.61 -24.02 -11.61
CA SER A 528 -26.49 -25.48 -11.49
C SER A 528 -27.02 -26.18 -12.75
N LEU A 529 -26.21 -27.07 -13.31
CA LEU A 529 -26.59 -27.96 -14.42
C LEU A 529 -26.76 -29.38 -13.88
N THR A 530 -27.99 -29.89 -13.90
CA THR A 530 -28.27 -31.29 -13.55
C THR A 530 -28.32 -32.14 -14.81
N MET A 531 -27.57 -33.25 -14.85
CA MET A 531 -27.45 -34.15 -15.98
C MET A 531 -28.18 -35.46 -15.67
N ASP A 532 -29.39 -35.61 -16.22
CA ASP A 532 -30.22 -36.82 -16.07
C ASP A 532 -29.84 -37.84 -17.16
N ALA A 533 -29.11 -38.88 -16.76
CA ALA A 533 -28.69 -39.94 -17.66
C ALA A 533 -29.84 -40.79 -18.22
N MET A 534 -31.11 -40.59 -17.85
CA MET A 534 -32.27 -41.30 -18.45
C MET A 534 -32.08 -42.83 -18.52
N GLY A 535 -31.61 -43.41 -17.41
CA GLY A 535 -31.33 -44.84 -17.27
C GLY A 535 -29.96 -45.29 -17.79
N GLY A 536 -29.06 -44.38 -18.11
CA GLY A 536 -27.61 -44.65 -18.19
C GLY A 536 -26.90 -44.45 -16.85
N GLU A 537 -25.63 -44.80 -16.80
CA GLU A 537 -24.76 -44.75 -15.64
C GLU A 537 -23.55 -43.84 -15.92
N PHE A 538 -23.15 -43.10 -14.88
CA PHE A 538 -21.95 -42.25 -14.85
C PHE A 538 -20.84 -43.02 -14.13
N GLU A 539 -19.57 -42.74 -14.47
CA GLU A 539 -18.42 -43.37 -13.79
C GLU A 539 -18.30 -42.91 -12.34
N ASP A 540 -18.57 -41.62 -12.08
CA ASP A 540 -18.73 -41.06 -10.74
C ASP A 540 -20.15 -40.48 -10.57
N ALA A 541 -20.95 -41.15 -9.76
CA ALA A 541 -22.39 -40.96 -9.75
C ALA A 541 -22.86 -39.68 -9.04
N GLU A 542 -22.05 -39.00 -8.23
CA GLU A 542 -22.47 -37.76 -7.55
C GLU A 542 -21.90 -36.50 -8.20
N GLU A 543 -20.59 -36.47 -8.52
CA GLU A 543 -19.94 -35.31 -9.12
C GLU A 543 -20.35 -35.07 -10.58
N GLN A 544 -20.59 -36.14 -11.35
CA GLN A 544 -20.91 -36.00 -12.77
C GLN A 544 -22.38 -35.64 -13.05
N LYS A 545 -23.26 -35.81 -12.06
CA LYS A 545 -24.69 -35.52 -12.21
C LYS A 545 -25.03 -34.05 -12.03
N VAL A 546 -24.21 -33.28 -11.32
CA VAL A 546 -24.49 -31.88 -11.02
C VAL A 546 -23.21 -31.07 -11.14
N GLN A 547 -23.22 -30.08 -12.02
CA GLN A 547 -22.17 -29.08 -12.10
C GLN A 547 -22.69 -27.76 -11.54
N ASN A 548 -21.84 -27.05 -10.79
CA ASN A 548 -22.13 -25.70 -10.33
C ASN A 548 -21.07 -24.75 -10.88
N LYS A 549 -21.52 -23.60 -11.39
CA LYS A 549 -20.67 -22.60 -12.06
C LYS A 549 -21.20 -21.19 -11.76
N VAL A 550 -20.37 -20.17 -11.95
CA VAL A 550 -20.87 -18.78 -11.99
C VAL A 550 -21.36 -18.42 -13.39
N SER A 551 -22.26 -17.43 -13.47
CA SER A 551 -22.75 -16.92 -14.75
C SER A 551 -21.58 -16.50 -15.65
N GLY A 552 -21.57 -17.00 -16.90
CA GLY A 552 -20.51 -16.71 -17.88
C GLY A 552 -19.44 -17.80 -18.03
N GLU A 553 -19.32 -18.74 -17.09
CA GLU A 553 -18.46 -19.92 -17.23
C GLU A 553 -19.08 -20.96 -18.18
N TYR A 554 -18.29 -21.94 -18.64
CA TYR A 554 -18.78 -23.00 -19.52
C TYR A 554 -19.03 -24.29 -18.73
N TRP A 555 -20.09 -24.99 -19.13
CA TRP A 555 -20.37 -26.34 -18.65
C TRP A 555 -19.43 -27.35 -19.29
N GLU A 556 -19.08 -28.38 -18.55
CA GLU A 556 -18.26 -29.48 -19.05
C GLU A 556 -19.19 -30.60 -19.57
N GLU A 557 -18.96 -31.12 -20.77
CA GLU A 557 -19.76 -32.23 -21.27
C GLU A 557 -19.27 -33.55 -20.65
N VAL A 558 -20.16 -34.21 -19.90
CA VAL A 558 -19.92 -35.55 -19.37
C VAL A 558 -20.81 -36.55 -20.12
N ILE A 559 -20.21 -37.64 -20.60
CA ILE A 559 -20.88 -38.64 -21.42
C ILE A 559 -21.17 -39.89 -20.57
N PRO A 560 -22.44 -40.20 -20.24
CA PRO A 560 -22.82 -41.41 -19.53
C PRO A 560 -22.76 -42.63 -20.46
N VAL A 561 -22.85 -43.83 -19.89
CA VAL A 561 -22.94 -45.09 -20.62
C VAL A 561 -24.25 -45.82 -20.33
N LYS A 562 -24.82 -46.52 -21.33
CA LYS A 562 -26.01 -47.35 -21.14
C LYS A 562 -25.89 -48.63 -21.95
N GLU A 563 -26.03 -49.77 -21.28
CA GLU A 563 -25.90 -51.08 -21.92
C GLU A 563 -26.91 -51.21 -23.08
N GLY A 564 -26.43 -51.71 -24.22
CA GLY A 564 -27.26 -51.92 -25.41
C GLY A 564 -27.75 -50.65 -26.12
N HIS A 565 -27.28 -49.47 -25.74
CA HIS A 565 -27.63 -48.19 -26.37
C HIS A 565 -26.36 -47.39 -26.71
N TYR A 566 -26.49 -46.38 -27.57
CA TYR A 566 -25.49 -45.31 -27.72
C TYR A 566 -26.06 -43.96 -27.31
N PHE A 567 -25.16 -43.06 -26.89
CA PHE A 567 -25.49 -41.72 -26.44
C PHE A 567 -25.52 -40.74 -27.62
N ASP A 568 -26.70 -40.22 -27.97
CA ASP A 568 -26.89 -39.28 -29.09
C ASP A 568 -26.57 -37.81 -28.70
N GLY A 569 -26.67 -37.51 -27.41
CA GLY A 569 -26.40 -36.19 -26.87
C GLY A 569 -27.30 -35.79 -25.71
N TRP A 570 -27.04 -34.59 -25.19
CA TRP A 570 -27.81 -33.94 -24.15
C TRP A 570 -28.91 -33.05 -24.72
N TYR A 571 -30.10 -33.09 -24.11
CA TYR A 571 -31.27 -32.32 -24.55
C TYR A 571 -31.92 -31.56 -23.40
N LEU A 572 -32.50 -30.39 -23.68
CA LEU A 572 -33.16 -29.53 -22.69
C LEU A 572 -34.53 -30.07 -22.21
N ASP A 573 -35.08 -31.05 -22.90
CA ASP A 573 -36.39 -31.63 -22.63
C ASP A 573 -36.40 -33.14 -22.83
N GLN A 574 -37.24 -33.84 -22.06
CA GLN A 574 -37.37 -35.31 -22.12
C GLN A 574 -37.98 -35.83 -23.43
N ASN A 575 -38.56 -34.96 -24.27
CA ASN A 575 -39.02 -35.32 -25.60
C ASN A 575 -37.90 -35.19 -26.66
N PHE A 576 -36.71 -34.76 -26.23
CA PHE A 576 -35.51 -34.60 -27.05
C PHE A 576 -35.71 -33.66 -28.23
N THR A 577 -36.43 -32.55 -27.99
CA THR A 577 -36.77 -31.59 -29.03
C THR A 577 -35.63 -30.59 -29.27
N ASN A 578 -34.93 -30.18 -28.21
CA ASN A 578 -33.87 -29.17 -28.27
C ASN A 578 -32.56 -29.72 -27.72
N LYS A 579 -31.53 -29.85 -28.58
CA LYS A 579 -30.19 -30.28 -28.19
C LYS A 579 -29.51 -29.19 -27.36
N PHE A 580 -28.85 -29.57 -26.26
CA PHE A 580 -28.07 -28.68 -25.44
C PHE A 580 -26.69 -28.42 -26.05
N ASP A 581 -26.19 -27.20 -25.94
CA ASP A 581 -24.93 -26.76 -26.55
C ASP A 581 -23.95 -26.29 -25.45
N PHE A 582 -22.95 -27.13 -25.17
CA PHE A 582 -21.91 -26.84 -24.17
C PHE A 582 -20.93 -25.74 -24.63
N SER A 583 -20.98 -25.30 -25.90
CA SER A 583 -20.18 -24.17 -26.38
C SER A 583 -20.77 -22.81 -25.98
N LEU A 584 -21.95 -22.78 -25.37
CA LEU A 584 -22.56 -21.57 -24.82
C LEU A 584 -22.27 -21.46 -23.32
N PRO A 585 -21.99 -20.24 -22.81
CA PRO A 585 -21.75 -20.04 -21.40
C PRO A 585 -23.02 -20.28 -20.56
N ALA A 586 -22.82 -20.73 -19.33
CA ALA A 586 -23.82 -20.90 -18.31
C ALA A 586 -24.60 -19.60 -18.09
N ALA A 587 -25.88 -19.61 -18.47
CA ALA A 587 -26.78 -18.47 -18.35
C ALA A 587 -27.90 -18.69 -17.31
N VAL A 588 -28.35 -19.94 -17.16
CA VAL A 588 -29.42 -20.33 -16.24
C VAL A 588 -29.16 -21.72 -15.67
N SER A 589 -29.64 -21.96 -14.45
CA SER A 589 -29.70 -23.31 -13.89
C SER A 589 -30.72 -24.14 -14.67
N THR A 590 -30.37 -25.35 -15.07
CA THR A 590 -31.25 -26.21 -15.88
C THR A 590 -30.97 -27.69 -15.65
N THR A 591 -31.87 -28.53 -16.15
CA THR A 591 -31.68 -29.97 -16.23
C THR A 591 -31.61 -30.39 -17.70
N ILE A 592 -30.64 -31.21 -18.04
CA ILE A 592 -30.47 -31.81 -19.37
C ILE A 592 -30.65 -33.32 -19.28
N TYR A 593 -31.17 -33.91 -20.36
CA TYR A 593 -31.59 -35.31 -20.43
C TYR A 593 -30.83 -36.04 -21.53
N ALA A 594 -30.26 -37.19 -21.19
CA ALA A 594 -29.54 -38.03 -22.13
C ALA A 594 -30.51 -38.69 -23.12
N LYS A 595 -30.27 -38.51 -24.42
CA LYS A 595 -30.97 -39.26 -25.46
C LYS A 595 -30.20 -40.53 -25.79
N TRP A 596 -30.91 -41.66 -25.70
CA TRP A 596 -30.40 -42.97 -26.02
C TRP A 596 -31.04 -43.51 -27.26
N ILE A 597 -30.25 -44.14 -28.11
CA ILE A 597 -30.74 -44.88 -29.26
C ILE A 597 -30.32 -46.34 -29.10
N GLU A 598 -31.29 -47.25 -29.23
CA GLU A 598 -31.06 -48.70 -29.10
C GLU A 598 -30.07 -49.17 -30.16
N ASN A 599 -29.06 -49.91 -29.71
CA ASN A 599 -28.16 -50.63 -30.63
C ASN A 599 -28.97 -51.77 -31.24
N TYR A 600 -29.10 -51.80 -32.56
CA TYR A 600 -29.66 -52.97 -33.24
C TYR A 600 -28.56 -53.91 -33.68
N THR A 601 -28.64 -55.13 -33.14
CA THR A 601 -27.80 -56.24 -33.53
C THR A 601 -28.37 -56.87 -34.79
N VAL A 602 -27.58 -56.88 -35.87
CA VAL A 602 -27.93 -57.59 -37.09
C VAL A 602 -27.31 -58.99 -37.00
N ILE A 603 -28.16 -60.00 -36.97
CA ILE A 603 -27.76 -61.41 -36.99
C ILE A 603 -27.96 -61.92 -38.42
N ILE A 604 -26.86 -62.24 -39.11
CA ILE A 604 -26.91 -62.83 -40.45
C ILE A 604 -26.62 -64.33 -40.34
N PRO A 605 -27.58 -65.22 -40.66
CA PRO A 605 -27.31 -66.65 -40.81
C PRO A 605 -26.39 -66.88 -42.02
N ALA A 606 -25.27 -67.60 -41.83
CA ALA A 606 -24.32 -67.94 -42.89
C ALA A 606 -24.12 -69.46 -43.00
N SER A 607 -24.00 -69.98 -44.22
CA SER A 607 -23.64 -71.38 -44.50
C SER A 607 -22.31 -71.41 -45.25
N ILE A 608 -21.30 -72.07 -44.67
CA ILE A 608 -19.97 -72.24 -45.28
C ILE A 608 -19.80 -73.73 -45.61
N SER A 609 -19.37 -74.03 -46.84
CA SER A 609 -19.01 -75.40 -47.26
C SER A 609 -17.54 -75.38 -47.66
N LEU A 610 -16.71 -76.13 -46.93
CA LEU A 610 -15.26 -76.17 -47.12
C LEU A 610 -14.89 -77.40 -47.95
N ASN A 611 -14.27 -77.18 -49.10
CA ASN A 611 -13.47 -78.17 -49.82
C ASN A 611 -12.12 -77.57 -50.21
N GLU A 612 -11.08 -78.41 -50.17
CA GLU A 612 -9.67 -77.99 -50.18
C GLU A 612 -9.33 -77.12 -51.42
N THR A 613 -8.69 -75.98 -51.15
CA THR A 613 -8.09 -74.95 -52.04
C THR A 613 -8.95 -73.75 -52.49
N SER A 614 -8.79 -72.69 -51.67
CA SER A 614 -8.60 -71.25 -51.94
C SER A 614 -9.65 -70.41 -52.71
N GLU A 615 -10.29 -69.52 -51.93
CA GLU A 615 -11.11 -68.31 -52.20
C GLU A 615 -12.64 -68.41 -52.41
N LEU A 616 -13.35 -67.50 -51.71
CA LEU A 616 -14.79 -67.45 -51.44
C LEU A 616 -15.36 -66.07 -51.87
N LYS A 617 -16.41 -66.03 -52.70
CA LYS A 617 -17.19 -64.82 -52.99
C LYS A 617 -18.60 -64.97 -52.40
N VAL A 618 -19.11 -63.96 -51.68
CA VAL A 618 -20.45 -63.97 -51.08
C VAL A 618 -21.18 -62.70 -51.51
N GLU A 619 -22.29 -62.83 -52.23
CA GLU A 619 -23.20 -61.74 -52.58
C GLU A 619 -24.57 -61.99 -51.94
N GLY A 620 -25.16 -60.98 -51.31
CA GLY A 620 -26.46 -61.08 -50.67
C GLY A 620 -27.38 -59.90 -50.97
N ILE A 621 -28.64 -60.17 -51.33
CA ILE A 621 -29.70 -59.18 -51.53
C ILE A 621 -30.76 -59.37 -50.45
N ASN A 622 -30.96 -58.36 -49.59
CA ASN A 622 -32.04 -58.37 -48.59
C ASN A 622 -33.36 -57.92 -49.23
N ARG A 623 -34.40 -58.75 -49.13
CA ARG A 623 -35.76 -58.44 -49.58
C ARG A 623 -36.74 -58.54 -48.42
N GLY A 624 -36.71 -57.57 -47.50
CA GLY A 624 -37.84 -57.23 -46.62
C GLY A 624 -38.41 -58.29 -45.67
N ASP A 625 -38.01 -59.55 -45.74
CA ASP A 625 -38.50 -60.65 -44.90
C ASP A 625 -37.34 -61.59 -44.56
N LYS A 626 -36.79 -61.40 -43.36
CA LYS A 626 -35.97 -62.27 -42.47
C LYS A 626 -35.05 -63.39 -42.99
N ASN A 627 -34.81 -63.59 -44.29
CA ASN A 627 -33.84 -64.59 -44.78
C ASN A 627 -33.11 -64.11 -46.03
N LEU A 628 -31.78 -64.17 -45.98
CA LEU A 628 -30.86 -64.01 -47.11
C LEU A 628 -30.32 -65.39 -47.52
N SER A 629 -30.28 -65.71 -48.81
CA SER A 629 -29.69 -66.96 -49.34
C SER A 629 -28.56 -66.65 -50.31
N VAL A 630 -27.38 -67.26 -50.11
CA VAL A 630 -26.21 -67.14 -50.98
C VAL A 630 -25.81 -68.52 -51.52
N GLY A 631 -25.55 -68.64 -52.84
CA GLY A 631 -25.12 -69.88 -53.48
C GLY A 631 -24.07 -69.62 -54.57
N LEU A 632 -23.06 -70.50 -54.70
CA LEU A 632 -21.94 -70.38 -55.64
C LEU A 632 -22.10 -71.32 -56.84
N ASN A 633 -21.97 -70.81 -58.07
CA ASN A 633 -21.85 -71.62 -59.29
C ASN A 633 -20.56 -71.25 -60.06
N ARG A 634 -19.75 -72.27 -60.37
CA ARG A 634 -18.38 -72.20 -60.91
C ARG A 634 -18.38 -72.18 -62.43
N THR A 635 -17.91 -71.10 -63.03
CA THR A 635 -17.00 -71.20 -64.18
C THR A 635 -16.22 -69.89 -64.33
N ALA A 636 -14.94 -69.96 -64.00
CA ALA A 636 -13.87 -68.97 -64.20
C ALA A 636 -13.96 -67.66 -63.40
N THR A 637 -13.17 -67.52 -62.31
CA THR A 637 -12.44 -66.27 -62.04
C THR A 637 -11.28 -66.44 -61.05
N SER A 638 -10.26 -65.61 -61.26
CA SER A 638 -9.03 -65.34 -60.50
C SER A 638 -9.17 -64.10 -59.58
N ILE A 639 -8.24 -63.95 -58.65
CA ILE A 639 -8.11 -62.91 -57.63
C ILE A 639 -7.91 -61.51 -58.26
N SER A 640 -8.70 -60.51 -57.84
CA SER A 640 -8.40 -59.07 -58.06
C SER A 640 -8.65 -58.27 -56.77
N GLU A 641 -7.91 -57.17 -56.59
CA GLU A 641 -7.77 -56.32 -55.38
C GLU A 641 -9.05 -55.63 -54.83
N SER A 642 -10.26 -56.11 -55.15
CA SER A 642 -11.52 -55.41 -54.86
C SER A 642 -12.47 -56.16 -53.92
N ASN A 643 -11.95 -57.01 -53.03
CA ASN A 643 -12.76 -57.85 -52.12
C ASN A 643 -13.36 -57.04 -50.96
N LYS A 644 -14.47 -56.34 -51.22
CA LYS A 644 -15.29 -55.66 -50.22
C LYS A 644 -16.68 -56.30 -50.13
N LEU A 645 -17.17 -56.64 -48.92
CA LEU A 645 -18.57 -56.99 -48.69
C LEU A 645 -19.40 -55.70 -48.81
N THR A 646 -20.36 -55.65 -49.73
CA THR A 646 -21.27 -54.50 -49.91
C THR A 646 -22.63 -54.80 -49.30
N LEU A 647 -23.04 -54.01 -48.30
CA LEU A 647 -24.40 -54.04 -47.74
C LEU A 647 -25.10 -52.73 -48.10
N ALA A 648 -26.26 -52.81 -48.77
CA ALA A 648 -27.04 -51.64 -49.21
C ALA A 648 -28.46 -51.66 -48.65
N ASN A 649 -28.97 -50.49 -48.27
CA ASN A 649 -30.35 -50.30 -47.82
C ASN A 649 -31.30 -50.18 -49.04
N THR A 650 -32.45 -50.85 -49.02
CA THR A 650 -33.42 -50.78 -50.14
C THR A 650 -34.34 -49.57 -50.12
N ALA A 651 -34.43 -48.83 -49.00
CA ALA A 651 -35.17 -47.57 -48.95
C ALA A 651 -34.33 -46.38 -49.46
N ASP A 652 -32.99 -46.51 -49.38
CA ASP A 652 -32.04 -45.53 -49.91
C ASP A 652 -30.74 -46.23 -50.34
N THR A 653 -30.54 -46.35 -51.65
CA THR A 653 -29.40 -47.04 -52.27
C THR A 653 -28.08 -46.27 -52.19
N THR A 654 -28.11 -45.05 -51.67
CA THR A 654 -26.91 -44.21 -51.50
C THR A 654 -26.11 -44.59 -50.26
N VAL A 655 -26.71 -45.28 -49.28
CA VAL A 655 -26.03 -45.80 -48.09
C VAL A 655 -25.46 -47.19 -48.38
N GLN A 656 -24.13 -47.29 -48.44
CA GLN A 656 -23.41 -48.54 -48.68
C GLN A 656 -22.31 -48.72 -47.63
N CYS A 657 -22.25 -49.91 -47.02
CA CYS A 657 -21.11 -50.30 -46.18
C CYS A 657 -20.20 -51.23 -46.98
N LEU A 658 -18.90 -50.92 -47.00
CA LEU A 658 -17.88 -51.58 -47.79
C LEU A 658 -16.76 -52.07 -46.85
N VAL A 659 -16.78 -53.35 -46.48
CA VAL A 659 -15.78 -53.92 -45.57
C VAL A 659 -14.80 -54.80 -46.35
N PRO A 660 -13.49 -54.49 -46.37
CA PRO A 660 -12.49 -55.37 -46.96
C PRO A 660 -12.33 -56.65 -46.13
N LEU A 661 -12.32 -57.80 -46.80
CA LEU A 661 -12.06 -59.08 -46.14
C LEU A 661 -10.56 -59.38 -46.23
N SER A 662 -9.88 -59.48 -45.08
CA SER A 662 -8.47 -59.89 -44.98
C SER A 662 -8.31 -61.12 -44.07
N TRP A 663 -7.27 -61.91 -44.31
CA TRP A 663 -6.90 -63.11 -43.54
C TRP A 663 -5.40 -63.03 -43.25
N ASP A 664 -5.01 -62.85 -41.98
CA ASP A 664 -3.60 -62.65 -41.60
C ASP A 664 -2.92 -63.89 -40.99
N GLY A 665 -3.66 -64.98 -40.80
CA GLY A 665 -3.12 -66.27 -40.39
C GLY A 665 -2.56 -66.34 -38.97
N SER A 666 -2.97 -65.45 -38.05
CA SER A 666 -2.55 -65.51 -36.65
C SER A 666 -3.67 -65.96 -35.69
N GLU A 667 -3.31 -66.83 -34.75
CA GLU A 667 -4.18 -67.38 -33.70
C GLU A 667 -4.38 -66.33 -32.60
N ASN A 668 -5.52 -65.61 -32.52
CA ASN A 668 -6.09 -65.06 -31.27
C ASN A 668 -7.47 -64.38 -31.48
N ASN A 669 -8.51 -65.12 -31.12
CA ASN A 669 -9.95 -64.81 -31.17
C ASN A 669 -10.44 -63.51 -30.46
N PRO A 670 -11.04 -62.55 -31.18
CA PRO A 670 -11.92 -61.53 -30.63
C PRO A 670 -13.37 -62.01 -30.73
N LYS A 671 -13.95 -62.43 -29.61
CA LYS A 671 -15.36 -62.88 -29.54
C LYS A 671 -16.41 -61.84 -29.94
N ASN A 672 -16.06 -60.59 -30.27
CA ASN A 672 -16.96 -59.56 -30.78
C ASN A 672 -16.16 -58.51 -31.61
N ALA A 673 -16.55 -58.25 -32.87
CA ALA A 673 -16.06 -57.09 -33.63
C ALA A 673 -17.10 -55.96 -33.56
N ILE A 674 -16.69 -54.77 -33.10
CA ILE A 674 -17.56 -53.59 -32.95
C ILE A 674 -17.26 -52.63 -34.09
N LEU A 675 -18.26 -52.31 -34.92
CA LEU A 675 -18.19 -51.26 -35.95
C LEU A 675 -18.89 -50.00 -35.41
N THR A 676 -18.17 -48.86 -35.40
CA THR A 676 -18.66 -47.55 -34.92
C THR A 676 -18.87 -46.62 -36.12
N LEU A 677 -20.00 -45.91 -36.21
CA LEU A 677 -20.33 -44.98 -37.32
C LEU A 677 -20.68 -43.58 -36.79
N ALA A 678 -19.85 -42.54 -37.02
CA ALA A 678 -20.09 -41.14 -36.56
C ALA A 678 -21.39 -40.48 -37.11
N PRO A 679 -22.09 -39.59 -36.35
CA PRO A 679 -23.34 -38.97 -36.78
C PRO A 679 -23.09 -37.96 -37.89
N GLY A 680 -23.83 -38.08 -38.99
CA GLY A 680 -23.65 -37.21 -40.16
C GLY A 680 -22.51 -37.61 -41.08
N SER A 681 -21.86 -38.76 -40.83
CA SER A 681 -20.90 -39.30 -41.78
C SER A 681 -21.61 -39.81 -43.03
N GLU A 682 -21.47 -39.08 -44.13
CA GLU A 682 -21.39 -39.70 -45.45
C GLU A 682 -20.15 -40.62 -45.45
N ILE A 683 -20.25 -41.85 -44.93
CA ILE A 683 -19.10 -42.74 -44.93
C ILE A 683 -18.80 -43.16 -46.36
N THR A 684 -17.58 -42.84 -46.79
CA THR A 684 -16.92 -43.47 -47.93
C THR A 684 -15.89 -44.53 -47.53
N GLU A 685 -15.51 -44.74 -46.27
CA GLU A 685 -14.76 -45.94 -45.83
C GLU A 685 -14.56 -46.03 -44.31
N GLY A 686 -14.57 -47.26 -43.76
CA GLY A 686 -14.21 -47.60 -42.38
C GLY A 686 -14.20 -49.13 -42.18
N ASP A 687 -13.13 -49.66 -41.57
CA ASP A 687 -12.86 -51.11 -41.50
C ASP A 687 -13.33 -51.75 -40.18
N ALA A 688 -13.92 -52.95 -40.25
CA ALA A 688 -13.99 -53.89 -39.11
C ALA A 688 -13.65 -55.30 -39.57
N VAL A 689 -12.75 -55.97 -38.85
CA VAL A 689 -12.31 -57.35 -39.11
C VAL A 689 -13.15 -58.31 -38.26
N MET A 690 -13.76 -59.32 -38.88
CA MET A 690 -14.50 -60.38 -38.20
C MET A 690 -13.70 -61.68 -38.26
N GLU A 691 -13.20 -62.15 -37.12
CA GLU A 691 -12.50 -63.44 -37.01
C GLU A 691 -13.48 -64.57 -36.68
N ILE A 692 -13.32 -65.71 -37.34
CA ILE A 692 -14.02 -66.95 -37.01
C ILE A 692 -12.96 -68.02 -36.78
N GLU A 693 -12.85 -68.52 -35.55
CA GLU A 693 -12.01 -69.69 -35.23
C GLU A 693 -12.53 -70.95 -35.95
N SER A 694 -11.62 -71.73 -36.53
CA SER A 694 -11.91 -73.12 -36.89
C SER A 694 -11.86 -73.98 -35.63
N PRO A 695 -12.90 -74.77 -35.29
CA PRO A 695 -12.76 -75.79 -34.25
C PRO A 695 -11.73 -76.84 -34.69
N GLU A 696 -10.87 -77.28 -33.76
CA GLU A 696 -9.96 -78.39 -34.02
C GLU A 696 -10.78 -79.64 -34.45
N ASN A 697 -10.49 -80.14 -35.67
CA ASN A 697 -11.10 -81.28 -36.37
C ASN A 697 -12.28 -81.00 -37.33
N ILE A 698 -12.05 -80.22 -38.41
CA ILE A 698 -13.00 -80.09 -39.53
C ILE A 698 -12.94 -81.33 -40.44
N GLN A 699 -14.10 -81.96 -40.71
CA GLN A 699 -14.30 -82.90 -41.83
C GLN A 699 -15.06 -82.19 -42.95
N ALA A 700 -14.88 -82.60 -44.21
CA ALA A 700 -15.63 -82.05 -45.34
C ALA A 700 -17.15 -82.11 -45.08
N GLY A 701 -17.82 -80.95 -45.10
CA GLY A 701 -19.23 -80.84 -44.73
C GLY A 701 -19.77 -79.41 -44.80
N LYS A 702 -21.09 -79.28 -44.67
CA LYS A 702 -21.80 -78.00 -44.64
C LYS A 702 -21.96 -77.55 -43.19
N TYR A 703 -21.41 -76.40 -42.85
CA TYR A 703 -21.51 -75.81 -41.52
C TYR A 703 -22.45 -74.61 -41.55
N THR A 704 -23.34 -74.53 -40.56
CA THR A 704 -24.30 -73.44 -40.37
C THR A 704 -23.96 -72.69 -39.10
N GLY A 705 -23.80 -71.37 -39.18
CA GLY A 705 -23.53 -70.49 -38.05
C GLY A 705 -24.19 -69.11 -38.23
N ASN A 706 -24.07 -68.25 -37.21
CA ASN A 706 -24.55 -66.87 -37.24
C ASN A 706 -23.35 -65.92 -37.25
N LEU A 707 -23.31 -64.96 -38.17
CA LEU A 707 -22.50 -63.75 -38.02
C LEU A 707 -23.32 -62.75 -37.18
N VAL A 708 -22.73 -62.23 -36.10
CA VAL A 708 -23.37 -61.25 -35.23
C VAL A 708 -22.55 -59.96 -35.29
N PHE A 709 -23.17 -58.85 -35.68
CA PHE A 709 -22.56 -57.53 -35.57
C PHE A 709 -23.54 -56.54 -34.96
N SER A 710 -23.02 -55.66 -34.10
CA SER A 710 -23.77 -54.56 -33.49
C SER A 710 -23.45 -53.30 -34.27
N ILE A 711 -24.47 -52.63 -34.81
CA ILE A 711 -24.32 -51.35 -35.49
C ILE A 711 -24.52 -50.26 -34.45
N LYS A 712 -23.44 -49.54 -34.12
CA LYS A 712 -23.52 -48.28 -33.39
C LYS A 712 -23.66 -47.16 -34.42
N TYR A 713 -24.75 -46.42 -34.35
CA TYR A 713 -24.77 -45.06 -34.88
C TYR A 713 -24.18 -44.25 -33.74
N GLU A 714 -23.19 -43.42 -33.97
CA GLU A 714 -22.92 -42.28 -33.11
C GLU A 714 -23.78 -41.12 -33.63
#